data_AF-A0ABD2XTS0-F1
#
_entry.id   AF-A0ABD2XTS0-F1
#
_cell.length_a   1.000
_cell.length_b   1.000
_cell.length_c   1.000
_cell.angle_alpha   90.00
_cell.angle_beta   90.00
_cell.angle_gamma   90.00
#
_symmetry.space_group_name_H-M   'P 1'
#
loop_
_entity.id
_entity.type
_entity.pdbx_description
1 polymer ?
#
loop_
_entity_poly.entity_id
_entity_poly.type
_entity_poly.pdbx_seq_one_letter_code
_entity_poly.pdbx_strand_id
1 'polypeptide(L)'
;MVAFGKKLKERQIQEWQGYYINYKLMKKKVKQYSLQIQAGSLDRRYVLKDFSHMLDNQIEKIVLFLLEQQGLLASRIEKLNEQQDSLQEQPDISRISELREAYREVGRDLLKLLFFVEINAIGLRKILKKFDKRFGSRFTDYYVKTRANHPYSQLQQVFKHVGVGAVVGAISRNLGELQDRQGSYLSIYDQPALPLQDSVVDSLKSAVDRLTYSTNFLHFLAQHALIMQEELPTAVEEHVEDGKYHFMSLLLNLANTFLYMVNTYIIVPTADDYSMSLGAAATVCGIVIGAMAVAQIFSSVYFSAWSNKSYFKPLIFSSIVLFLGNTLYALAYDCNSMAVLLIGRLSCGLGSARAVNRRYISDCVPLKIRMQASAGFVSASALGMACGPALAGLLQTNFKIYKLTFNQDTLPGWVMSFAWLVYLVWLWISFREPSHETDENHVSEGSEKAETDTLEKGLAQPLLLTSEENQQQDDDQECDISEEAPEESRGPATSIGSAYRLLTPSVKVQLLIYFMLKYAMEILLSESSVVTTYYFKWSTSTVAIFLAGLGLTVLPVNIFVGSYISNMFEDRQILLASEIMVFLGILFSFHVIVPYTVPQYVCSGLIMFVSAEVLEGVNLSLLSRVMSSRLSRGTYNGGLLSTEAGTIARVIADATITLAEDWRFVAVAAILFFHGLCSSEKAPNYTFLHEATSAPNVSYYDYIIVGGGTAGCPLAATLSQNYSVLLLERGGSPYGNPNITNLNTFGAALSDQSPSSPSQRFISEDGVISSRARVLGGGTCLNAGFYTRASTTFLSDFGLNGKLVNESYEWVEKKVAFEPPVRQWQSAVRDGLVEVGVRPYNGFTYDHLNGTKIGGTIFDQDGIRHTAADLLEYANPKGLTVLLHATVQHILFRTKGRTKPLAHGVMFRDARGIKHRAYLNKQRSKNEIIVSAGALGSPQLLMLSGIGPEVHLKSHKITLVLHQPFVGLGMSDNPMNAIFVPSPAPVEVSLIQVVGITRFGSFIEAASGENFASGSAKRDFGMFSPKIGQLSTLPPKERTPEALAKAIEDMSKLDEAAFRGGFILEKITGPISSGQLTLRTKDPNVNPIVRFNYFQEPEDLKRCVEGIKIIEKVIESKPFSKFKYNNMPLEVLLNMTANSPVNLLPKHRNDSTSLEQFCKDTVMTIWHYHGGCQVYKVVDQDYRVFGVDNLRVIDGSTFNYSPGTNPQATVMMLGRYMGVKILNERLASESSK
;
A
#
# COMPACT_ATOMS: atom_id res chain seq x y z
N MET A 1 -23.31 -33.99 -24.74
CA MET A 1 -22.04 -33.51 -24.13
C MET A 1 -20.74 -34.04 -24.76
N VAL A 2 -20.70 -35.23 -25.39
CA VAL A 2 -19.55 -35.71 -26.20
C VAL A 2 -19.43 -34.91 -27.52
N ALA A 3 -20.56 -34.47 -28.07
CA ALA A 3 -20.64 -33.62 -29.25
C ALA A 3 -19.86 -32.29 -29.15
N PHE A 4 -19.77 -31.67 -27.96
CA PHE A 4 -19.09 -30.37 -27.83
C PHE A 4 -17.56 -30.47 -27.98
N GLY A 5 -16.93 -31.49 -27.39
CA GLY A 5 -15.49 -31.69 -27.55
C GLY A 5 -15.10 -32.08 -28.99
N LYS A 6 -16.01 -32.77 -29.70
CA LYS A 6 -15.86 -33.08 -31.13
C LYS A 6 -15.99 -31.80 -31.98
N LYS A 7 -17.01 -30.99 -31.69
CA LYS A 7 -17.27 -29.68 -32.33
C LYS A 7 -16.17 -28.64 -32.08
N LEU A 8 -15.53 -28.66 -30.89
CA LEU A 8 -14.38 -27.80 -30.60
C LEU A 8 -13.16 -28.22 -31.43
N LYS A 9 -12.93 -29.53 -31.58
CA LYS A 9 -11.84 -30.09 -32.40
C LYS A 9 -12.04 -29.86 -33.89
N GLU A 10 -13.28 -29.97 -34.39
CA GLU A 10 -13.64 -29.72 -35.79
C GLU A 10 -13.49 -28.24 -36.18
N ARG A 11 -13.56 -27.32 -35.21
CA ARG A 11 -13.35 -25.88 -35.39
C ARG A 11 -11.89 -25.43 -35.24
N GLN A 12 -10.96 -26.32 -34.91
CA GLN A 12 -9.55 -25.95 -34.77
C GLN A 12 -8.89 -25.78 -36.14
N ILE A 13 -8.11 -24.71 -36.28
CA ILE A 13 -7.22 -24.53 -37.43
C ILE A 13 -6.21 -25.69 -37.44
N GLN A 14 -6.14 -26.42 -38.56
CA GLN A 14 -5.34 -27.66 -38.68
C GLN A 14 -3.86 -27.44 -38.36
N GLU A 15 -3.29 -26.32 -38.82
CA GLU A 15 -1.89 -25.94 -38.60
C GLU A 15 -1.56 -25.71 -37.12
N TRP A 16 -2.54 -25.33 -36.29
CA TRP A 16 -2.32 -24.92 -34.90
C TRP A 16 -2.83 -25.94 -33.86
N GLN A 17 -3.17 -27.16 -34.28
CA GLN A 17 -3.78 -28.18 -33.41
C GLN A 17 -2.99 -28.46 -32.12
N GLY A 18 -1.66 -28.33 -32.14
CA GLY A 18 -0.79 -28.54 -30.97
C GLY A 18 -0.95 -27.49 -29.87
N TYR A 19 -1.40 -26.28 -30.20
CA TYR A 19 -1.40 -25.12 -29.30
C TYR A 19 -2.75 -24.89 -28.61
N TYR A 20 -3.83 -25.52 -29.07
CA TYR A 20 -5.14 -25.44 -28.39
C TYR A 20 -5.18 -26.18 -27.05
N ILE A 21 -6.08 -25.77 -26.17
CA ILE A 21 -6.38 -26.48 -24.91
C ILE A 21 -6.80 -27.93 -25.18
N ASN A 22 -6.15 -28.88 -24.50
CA ASN A 22 -6.50 -30.30 -24.62
C ASN A 22 -7.74 -30.65 -23.78
N TYR A 23 -8.91 -30.16 -24.20
CA TYR A 23 -10.17 -30.34 -23.47
C TYR A 23 -10.52 -31.82 -23.21
N LYS A 24 -10.14 -32.74 -24.11
CA LYS A 24 -10.39 -34.19 -23.97
C LYS A 24 -9.55 -34.79 -22.83
N LEU A 25 -8.27 -34.45 -22.75
CA LEU A 25 -7.38 -34.86 -21.66
C LEU A 25 -7.88 -34.33 -20.33
N MET A 26 -8.15 -33.02 -20.25
CA MET A 26 -8.63 -32.38 -19.02
C MET A 26 -9.92 -33.02 -18.52
N LYS A 27 -10.88 -33.28 -19.43
CA LYS A 27 -12.14 -33.95 -19.10
C LYS A 27 -11.92 -35.39 -18.59
N LYS A 28 -10.99 -36.14 -19.16
CA LYS A 28 -10.67 -37.51 -18.71
C LYS A 28 -10.12 -37.51 -17.27
N LYS A 29 -9.25 -36.55 -16.97
CA LYS A 29 -8.69 -36.34 -15.62
C LYS A 29 -9.76 -35.94 -14.60
N VAL A 30 -10.63 -34.99 -14.92
CA VAL A 30 -11.81 -34.66 -14.08
C VAL A 30 -12.69 -35.89 -13.85
N LYS A 31 -12.79 -36.81 -14.84
CA LYS A 31 -13.51 -38.07 -14.68
C LYS A 31 -12.84 -38.98 -13.64
N GLN A 32 -11.53 -39.14 -13.76
CA GLN A 32 -10.69 -39.99 -12.92
C GLN A 32 -10.66 -39.51 -11.46
N TYR A 33 -10.48 -38.20 -11.23
CA TYR A 33 -10.43 -37.64 -9.87
C TYR A 33 -11.72 -37.90 -9.08
N SER A 34 -12.91 -37.80 -9.70
CA SER A 34 -14.13 -38.07 -8.91
C SER A 34 -14.34 -39.55 -8.63
N LEU A 35 -13.85 -40.47 -9.48
CA LEU A 35 -13.89 -41.91 -9.17
C LEU A 35 -12.95 -42.24 -8.02
N GLN A 36 -11.77 -41.63 -8.00
CA GLN A 36 -10.76 -41.84 -6.96
C GLN A 36 -11.15 -41.21 -5.61
N ILE A 37 -11.81 -40.05 -5.62
CA ILE A 37 -12.38 -39.43 -4.41
C ILE A 37 -13.55 -40.26 -3.87
N GLN A 38 -14.44 -40.77 -4.74
CA GLN A 38 -15.54 -41.65 -4.32
C GLN A 38 -15.05 -42.98 -3.72
N ALA A 39 -13.87 -43.46 -4.14
CA ALA A 39 -13.21 -44.64 -3.60
C ALA A 39 -12.36 -44.35 -2.33
N GLY A 40 -12.37 -43.12 -1.79
CA GLY A 40 -11.61 -42.74 -0.60
C GLY A 40 -10.08 -42.70 -0.78
N SER A 41 -9.58 -42.78 -2.01
CA SER A 41 -8.16 -42.99 -2.32
C SER A 41 -7.32 -41.71 -2.47
N LEU A 42 -7.93 -40.53 -2.51
CA LEU A 42 -7.25 -39.25 -2.80
C LEU A 42 -7.85 -38.06 -2.04
N ASP A 43 -6.98 -37.22 -1.48
CA ASP A 43 -7.34 -35.98 -0.79
C ASP A 43 -7.84 -34.91 -1.79
N ARG A 44 -8.93 -34.22 -1.42
CA ARG A 44 -9.54 -33.12 -2.17
C ARG A 44 -8.55 -31.96 -2.38
N ARG A 45 -7.64 -31.70 -1.43
CA ARG A 45 -6.58 -30.67 -1.58
C ARG A 45 -5.58 -31.02 -2.68
N TYR A 46 -5.19 -32.30 -2.79
CA TYR A 46 -4.30 -32.76 -3.84
C TYR A 46 -4.93 -32.59 -5.24
N VAL A 47 -6.21 -32.95 -5.38
CA VAL A 47 -6.94 -32.82 -6.65
C VAL A 47 -7.04 -31.36 -7.11
N LEU A 48 -7.28 -30.41 -6.19
CA LEU A 48 -7.32 -28.97 -6.51
C LEU A 48 -5.94 -28.46 -6.97
N LYS A 49 -4.86 -28.87 -6.30
CA LYS A 49 -3.49 -28.47 -6.64
C LYS A 49 -3.03 -29.04 -7.99
N ASP A 50 -3.23 -30.34 -8.20
CA ASP A 50 -2.84 -31.05 -9.42
C ASP A 50 -3.63 -30.55 -10.65
N PHE A 51 -4.94 -30.31 -10.48
CA PHE A 51 -5.76 -29.75 -11.56
C PHE A 51 -5.41 -28.29 -11.87
N SER A 52 -5.08 -27.47 -10.86
CA SER A 52 -4.59 -26.09 -11.07
C SER A 52 -3.30 -26.06 -11.88
N HIS A 53 -2.33 -26.90 -11.52
CA HIS A 53 -1.05 -27.01 -12.22
C HIS A 53 -1.24 -27.46 -13.68
N MET A 54 -2.12 -28.44 -13.91
CA MET A 54 -2.44 -28.90 -15.26
C MET A 54 -3.14 -27.81 -16.10
N LEU A 55 -3.96 -26.97 -15.47
CA LEU A 55 -4.63 -25.84 -16.12
C LEU A 55 -3.65 -24.70 -16.44
N ASP A 56 -2.76 -24.35 -15.49
CA ASP A 56 -1.67 -23.38 -15.68
C ASP A 56 -0.80 -23.78 -16.89
N ASN A 57 -0.39 -25.05 -17.00
CA ASN A 57 0.39 -25.56 -18.14
C ASN A 57 -0.34 -25.47 -19.49
N GLN A 58 -1.67 -25.65 -19.51
CA GLN A 58 -2.43 -25.50 -20.75
C GLN A 58 -2.57 -24.03 -21.15
N ILE A 59 -2.73 -23.12 -20.18
CA ILE A 59 -2.84 -21.68 -20.42
C ILE A 59 -1.50 -21.13 -20.89
N GLU A 60 -0.40 -21.48 -20.23
CA GLU A 60 0.95 -21.05 -20.62
C GLU A 60 1.25 -21.42 -22.09
N LYS A 61 0.94 -22.65 -22.49
CA LYS A 61 1.10 -23.09 -23.89
C LYS A 61 0.31 -22.22 -24.89
N ILE A 62 -0.91 -21.83 -24.54
CA ILE A 62 -1.77 -20.98 -25.39
C ILE A 62 -1.18 -19.58 -25.49
N VAL A 63 -0.69 -19.04 -24.37
CA VAL A 63 -0.19 -17.67 -24.30
C VAL A 63 1.17 -17.52 -24.99
N LEU A 64 2.09 -18.47 -24.81
CA LEU A 64 3.39 -18.44 -25.51
C LEU A 64 3.19 -18.42 -27.02
N PHE A 65 2.27 -19.25 -27.54
CA PHE A 65 1.92 -19.24 -28.96
C PHE A 65 1.26 -17.93 -29.40
N LEU A 66 0.36 -17.36 -28.58
CA LEU A 66 -0.27 -16.06 -28.86
C LEU A 66 0.77 -14.93 -28.98
N LEU A 67 1.72 -14.86 -28.04
CA LEU A 67 2.79 -13.85 -28.04
C LEU A 67 3.73 -14.02 -29.23
N GLU A 68 4.08 -15.24 -29.60
CA GLU A 68 4.90 -15.54 -30.79
C GLU A 68 4.21 -15.04 -32.07
N GLN A 69 2.92 -15.36 -32.26
CA GLN A 69 2.17 -14.91 -33.44
C GLN A 69 1.97 -13.39 -33.46
N GLN A 70 1.77 -12.74 -32.30
CA GLN A 70 1.72 -11.28 -32.20
C GLN A 70 3.05 -10.64 -32.61
N GLY A 71 4.19 -11.19 -32.18
CA GLY A 71 5.50 -10.70 -32.57
C GLY A 71 5.76 -10.82 -34.07
N LEU A 72 5.36 -11.95 -34.68
CA LEU A 72 5.48 -12.14 -36.13
C LEU A 72 4.62 -11.15 -36.93
N LEU A 73 3.39 -10.89 -36.49
CA LEU A 73 2.50 -9.91 -37.11
C LEU A 73 3.04 -8.47 -36.95
N ALA A 74 3.53 -8.11 -35.77
CA ALA A 74 4.11 -6.79 -35.52
C ALA A 74 5.34 -6.54 -36.40
N SER A 75 6.25 -7.51 -36.52
CA SER A 75 7.43 -7.41 -37.39
C SER A 75 7.07 -7.31 -38.88
N ARG A 76 6.01 -8.02 -39.33
CA ARG A 76 5.49 -7.86 -40.70
C ARG A 76 4.94 -6.45 -40.93
N ILE A 77 4.19 -5.89 -39.98
CA ILE A 77 3.66 -4.53 -40.07
C ILE A 77 4.78 -3.49 -40.10
N GLU A 78 5.83 -3.67 -39.29
CA GLU A 78 7.00 -2.79 -39.29
C GLU A 78 7.69 -2.75 -40.67
N LYS A 79 7.91 -3.91 -41.30
CA LYS A 79 8.47 -3.97 -42.67
C LYS A 79 7.57 -3.34 -43.72
N LEU A 80 6.24 -3.47 -43.56
CA LEU A 80 5.29 -2.81 -44.47
C LEU A 80 5.25 -1.30 -44.25
N ASN A 81 5.46 -0.81 -43.03
CA ASN A 81 5.63 0.62 -42.75
C ASN A 81 6.89 1.18 -43.41
N GLU A 82 8.02 0.49 -43.35
CA GLU A 82 9.25 0.92 -44.04
C GLU A 82 9.05 1.02 -45.57
N GLN A 83 8.31 0.08 -46.15
CA GLN A 83 7.93 0.13 -47.57
C GLN A 83 6.96 1.30 -47.85
N GLN A 84 6.02 1.56 -46.96
CA GLN A 84 5.09 2.70 -47.04
C GLN A 84 5.82 4.05 -47.00
N ASP A 85 6.81 4.19 -46.13
CA ASP A 85 7.63 5.40 -46.00
C ASP A 85 8.49 5.62 -47.26
N SER A 86 9.07 4.56 -47.84
CA SER A 86 9.81 4.66 -49.11
C SER A 86 8.93 5.08 -50.30
N LEU A 87 7.63 4.78 -50.25
CA LEU A 87 6.64 5.16 -51.26
C LEU A 87 6.13 6.60 -51.09
N GLN A 88 6.43 7.28 -49.97
CA GLN A 88 6.15 8.72 -49.82
C GLN A 88 7.06 9.58 -50.70
N GLU A 89 8.25 9.09 -51.05
CA GLU A 89 9.21 9.85 -51.85
C GLU A 89 8.97 9.73 -53.37
N GLN A 90 8.42 8.60 -53.84
CA GLN A 90 8.05 8.38 -55.25
C GLN A 90 6.72 7.61 -55.36
N PRO A 91 5.59 8.28 -55.66
CA PRO A 91 4.28 7.64 -55.70
C PRO A 91 4.08 6.80 -56.97
N ASP A 92 3.93 5.48 -56.80
CA ASP A 92 3.57 4.52 -57.85
C ASP A 92 2.27 3.78 -57.48
N ILE A 93 1.24 3.93 -58.32
CA ILE A 93 -0.11 3.39 -58.09
C ILE A 93 -0.11 1.86 -58.04
N SER A 94 0.77 1.20 -58.80
CA SER A 94 0.87 -0.26 -58.81
C SER A 94 1.39 -0.79 -57.47
N ARG A 95 2.43 -0.16 -56.94
CA ARG A 95 3.04 -0.49 -55.64
C ARG A 95 2.14 -0.15 -54.44
N ILE A 96 1.32 0.90 -54.54
CA ILE A 96 0.31 1.22 -53.51
C ILE A 96 -0.76 0.12 -53.44
N SER A 97 -1.19 -0.41 -54.58
CA SER A 97 -2.16 -1.52 -54.61
C SER A 97 -1.57 -2.82 -54.04
N GLU A 98 -0.29 -3.11 -54.33
CA GLU A 98 0.43 -4.27 -53.77
C GLU A 98 0.58 -4.16 -52.25
N LEU A 99 0.98 -2.99 -51.74
CA LEU A 99 1.13 -2.71 -50.32
C LEU A 99 -0.21 -2.84 -49.56
N ARG A 100 -1.31 -2.37 -50.17
CA ARG A 100 -2.65 -2.51 -49.61
C ARG A 100 -3.08 -3.97 -49.48
N GLU A 101 -2.81 -4.81 -50.47
CA GLU A 101 -3.12 -6.23 -50.38
C GLU A 101 -2.22 -6.95 -49.36
N ALA A 102 -0.97 -6.52 -49.21
CA ALA A 102 -0.07 -7.04 -48.17
C ALA A 102 -0.59 -6.71 -46.74
N TYR A 103 -1.10 -5.50 -46.50
CA TYR A 103 -1.76 -5.16 -45.23
C TYR A 103 -3.06 -5.95 -45.01
N ARG A 104 -3.84 -6.22 -46.06
CA ARG A 104 -5.04 -7.09 -45.97
C ARG A 104 -4.68 -8.53 -45.62
N GLU A 105 -3.57 -9.04 -46.15
CA GLU A 105 -3.06 -10.37 -45.83
C GLU A 105 -2.72 -10.49 -44.34
N VAL A 106 -2.02 -9.49 -43.79
CA VAL A 106 -1.75 -9.39 -42.34
C VAL A 106 -3.06 -9.33 -41.54
N GLY A 107 -4.06 -8.58 -42.03
CA GLY A 107 -5.40 -8.55 -41.43
C GLY A 107 -6.11 -9.90 -41.42
N ARG A 108 -5.98 -10.70 -42.49
CA ARG A 108 -6.53 -12.07 -42.55
C ARG A 108 -5.82 -13.03 -41.59
N ASP A 109 -4.52 -12.90 -41.40
CA ASP A 109 -3.77 -13.70 -40.42
C ASP A 109 -4.10 -13.29 -38.97
N LEU A 110 -4.33 -12.00 -38.73
CA LEU A 110 -4.83 -11.53 -37.43
C LEU A 110 -6.23 -12.07 -37.12
N LEU A 111 -7.11 -12.20 -38.11
CA LEU A 111 -8.42 -12.84 -37.94
C LEU A 111 -8.30 -14.32 -37.52
N LYS A 112 -7.33 -15.06 -38.07
CA LYS A 112 -7.03 -16.44 -37.63
C LYS A 112 -6.60 -16.48 -36.17
N LEU A 113 -5.73 -15.54 -35.76
CA LEU A 113 -5.24 -15.44 -34.39
C LEU A 113 -6.35 -15.08 -33.39
N LEU A 114 -7.20 -14.11 -33.73
CA LEU A 114 -8.39 -13.75 -32.94
C LEU A 114 -9.32 -14.96 -32.73
N PHE A 115 -9.55 -15.74 -33.78
CA PHE A 115 -10.35 -16.97 -33.69
C PHE A 115 -9.70 -18.07 -32.84
N PHE A 116 -8.37 -18.23 -32.90
CA PHE A 116 -7.63 -19.15 -32.02
C PHE A 116 -7.84 -18.81 -30.54
N VAL A 117 -7.77 -17.52 -30.20
CA VAL A 117 -7.95 -17.04 -28.83
C VAL A 117 -9.39 -17.28 -28.34
N GLU A 118 -10.38 -17.00 -29.19
CA GLU A 118 -11.80 -17.24 -28.89
C GLU A 118 -12.06 -18.72 -28.52
N ILE A 119 -11.59 -19.65 -29.35
CA ILE A 119 -11.80 -21.10 -29.15
C ILE A 119 -11.15 -21.59 -27.85
N ASN A 120 -9.97 -21.07 -27.50
CA ASN A 120 -9.26 -21.42 -26.27
C ASN A 120 -9.94 -20.86 -25.02
N ALA A 121 -10.39 -19.60 -25.06
CA ALA A 121 -11.14 -18.99 -23.96
C ALA A 121 -12.45 -19.74 -23.67
N ILE A 122 -13.17 -20.16 -24.72
CA ILE A 122 -14.38 -21.00 -24.60
C ILE A 122 -14.05 -22.37 -23.97
N GLY A 123 -12.95 -22.99 -24.38
CA GLY A 123 -12.48 -24.27 -23.85
C GLY A 123 -12.14 -24.21 -22.36
N LEU A 124 -11.44 -23.14 -21.93
CA LEU A 124 -11.08 -22.86 -20.55
C LEU A 124 -12.32 -22.67 -19.66
N ARG A 125 -13.26 -21.80 -20.08
CA ARG A 125 -14.50 -21.57 -19.32
C ARG A 125 -15.30 -22.86 -19.11
N LYS A 126 -15.39 -23.71 -20.13
CA LYS A 126 -16.17 -24.95 -20.07
C LYS A 126 -15.51 -26.07 -19.28
N ILE A 127 -14.18 -26.07 -19.12
CA ILE A 127 -13.51 -27.08 -18.29
C ILE A 127 -13.57 -26.70 -16.82
N LEU A 128 -13.44 -25.40 -16.51
CA LEU A 128 -13.62 -24.82 -15.19
C LEU A 128 -15.03 -25.08 -14.64
N LYS A 129 -16.07 -24.70 -15.39
CA LYS A 129 -17.48 -24.99 -15.03
C LYS A 129 -17.77 -26.48 -14.82
N LYS A 130 -17.04 -27.36 -15.53
CA LYS A 130 -17.20 -28.81 -15.41
C LYS A 130 -16.54 -29.37 -14.16
N PHE A 131 -15.44 -28.77 -13.72
CA PHE A 131 -14.79 -29.13 -12.47
C PHE A 131 -15.70 -28.76 -11.29
N ASP A 132 -16.20 -27.53 -11.23
CA ASP A 132 -17.08 -27.06 -10.14
C ASP A 132 -18.35 -27.91 -10.01
N LYS A 133 -19.03 -28.19 -11.13
CA LYS A 133 -20.26 -29.00 -11.13
C LYS A 133 -20.04 -30.41 -10.59
N ARG A 134 -18.84 -30.96 -10.73
CA ARG A 134 -18.54 -32.37 -10.37
C ARG A 134 -18.03 -32.53 -8.94
N PHE A 135 -17.44 -31.48 -8.37
CA PHE A 135 -16.84 -31.50 -7.04
C PHE A 135 -17.55 -30.59 -6.03
N GLY A 136 -18.62 -29.89 -6.41
CA GLY A 136 -19.38 -29.01 -5.50
C GLY A 136 -18.49 -27.97 -4.81
N SER A 137 -17.46 -27.48 -5.52
CA SER A 137 -16.40 -26.62 -4.99
C SER A 137 -16.37 -25.29 -5.77
N ARG A 138 -16.09 -24.18 -5.07
CA ARG A 138 -15.79 -22.87 -5.69
C ARG A 138 -14.36 -22.83 -6.28
N PHE A 139 -13.99 -23.84 -7.07
CA PHE A 139 -12.63 -23.96 -7.60
C PHE A 139 -12.35 -22.88 -8.64
N THR A 140 -13.31 -22.60 -9.53
CA THR A 140 -13.15 -21.51 -10.49
C THR A 140 -12.94 -20.18 -9.77
N ASP A 141 -13.71 -19.87 -8.72
CA ASP A 141 -13.53 -18.66 -7.90
C ASP A 141 -12.14 -18.58 -7.27
N TYR A 142 -11.67 -19.68 -6.67
CA TYR A 142 -10.34 -19.77 -6.09
C TYR A 142 -9.24 -19.58 -7.15
N TYR A 143 -9.33 -20.29 -8.27
CA TYR A 143 -8.33 -20.27 -9.33
C TYR A 143 -8.30 -18.91 -10.06
N VAL A 144 -9.46 -18.32 -10.32
CA VAL A 144 -9.57 -17.00 -10.94
C VAL A 144 -9.11 -15.91 -9.97
N LYS A 145 -9.52 -15.91 -8.69
CA LYS A 145 -9.10 -14.91 -7.70
C LYS A 145 -7.59 -14.92 -7.45
N THR A 146 -6.98 -16.10 -7.37
CA THR A 146 -5.53 -16.24 -7.15
C THR A 146 -4.69 -15.88 -8.38
N ARG A 147 -5.28 -15.92 -9.58
CA ARG A 147 -4.57 -15.62 -10.82
C ARG A 147 -4.96 -14.27 -11.44
N ALA A 148 -6.07 -13.62 -11.08
CA ALA A 148 -6.54 -12.45 -11.83
C ALA A 148 -5.92 -11.10 -11.46
N ASN A 149 -5.48 -10.94 -10.21
CA ASN A 149 -4.84 -9.71 -9.72
C ASN A 149 -3.31 -9.77 -9.80
N HIS A 150 -2.76 -10.84 -10.38
CA HIS A 150 -1.31 -11.00 -10.54
C HIS A 150 -0.87 -10.34 -11.87
N PRO A 151 0.07 -9.38 -11.87
CA PRO A 151 0.48 -8.64 -13.08
C PRO A 151 1.09 -9.52 -14.18
N TYR A 152 1.54 -10.73 -13.85
CA TYR A 152 2.08 -11.74 -14.78
C TYR A 152 1.12 -12.90 -15.07
N SER A 153 -0.17 -12.72 -14.80
CA SER A 153 -1.14 -13.77 -15.01
C SER A 153 -1.30 -14.12 -16.48
N GLN A 154 -0.88 -15.35 -16.83
CA GLN A 154 -1.11 -15.93 -18.15
C GLN A 154 -2.62 -16.02 -18.47
N LEU A 155 -3.47 -16.16 -17.44
CA LEU A 155 -4.92 -16.14 -17.59
C LEU A 155 -5.41 -14.78 -18.11
N GLN A 156 -4.85 -13.67 -17.61
CA GLN A 156 -5.23 -12.33 -18.05
C GLN A 156 -4.90 -12.08 -19.54
N GLN A 157 -3.79 -12.65 -20.04
CA GLN A 157 -3.39 -12.50 -21.44
C GLN A 157 -4.38 -13.16 -22.41
N VAL A 158 -5.01 -14.27 -22.02
CA VAL A 158 -6.03 -14.98 -22.82
C VAL A 158 -7.40 -14.29 -22.80
N PHE A 159 -7.68 -13.39 -21.84
CA PHE A 159 -9.00 -12.78 -21.68
C PHE A 159 -9.04 -11.24 -21.83
N LYS A 160 -7.90 -10.53 -21.69
CA LYS A 160 -7.80 -9.07 -21.92
C LYS A 160 -7.24 -8.68 -23.30
N HIS A 161 -6.58 -9.59 -24.02
CA HIS A 161 -6.06 -9.38 -25.39
C HIS A 161 -5.26 -8.07 -25.61
N VAL A 162 -4.53 -7.60 -24.59
CA VAL A 162 -3.99 -6.22 -24.49
C VAL A 162 -3.11 -5.82 -25.68
N GLY A 163 -2.45 -6.75 -26.37
CA GLY A 163 -1.65 -6.49 -27.57
C GLY A 163 -2.42 -6.46 -28.89
N VAL A 164 -3.59 -7.10 -28.97
CA VAL A 164 -4.31 -7.26 -30.24
C VAL A 164 -4.97 -5.96 -30.71
N GLY A 165 -5.46 -5.14 -29.77
CA GLY A 165 -6.08 -3.84 -30.09
C GLY A 165 -5.13 -2.86 -30.77
N ALA A 166 -3.85 -2.86 -30.38
CA ALA A 166 -2.82 -2.01 -31.00
C ALA A 166 -2.53 -2.42 -32.45
N VAL A 167 -2.45 -3.73 -32.71
CA VAL A 167 -2.24 -4.29 -34.06
C VAL A 167 -3.44 -3.99 -34.96
N VAL A 168 -4.67 -4.14 -34.45
CA VAL A 168 -5.91 -3.77 -35.18
C VAL A 168 -5.94 -2.27 -35.50
N GLY A 169 -5.55 -1.42 -34.55
CA GLY A 169 -5.47 0.03 -34.74
C GLY A 169 -4.45 0.42 -35.81
N ALA A 170 -3.26 -0.20 -35.79
CA ALA A 170 -2.22 0.03 -36.79
C ALA A 170 -2.67 -0.36 -38.21
N ILE A 171 -3.26 -1.55 -38.38
CA ILE A 171 -3.78 -2.02 -39.68
C ILE A 171 -4.91 -1.11 -40.17
N SER A 172 -5.85 -0.74 -39.29
CA SER A 172 -7.00 0.10 -39.64
C SER A 172 -6.57 1.50 -40.10
N ARG A 173 -5.59 2.09 -39.43
CA ARG A 173 -5.03 3.39 -39.79
C ARG A 173 -4.28 3.32 -41.13
N ASN A 174 -3.38 2.35 -41.28
CA ASN A 174 -2.54 2.25 -42.48
C ASN A 174 -3.35 1.92 -43.75
N LEU A 175 -4.39 1.06 -43.64
CA LEU A 175 -5.32 0.81 -44.76
C LEU A 175 -6.16 2.04 -45.11
N GLY A 176 -6.55 2.86 -44.13
CA GLY A 176 -7.23 4.13 -44.36
C GLY A 176 -6.36 5.15 -45.09
N GLU A 177 -5.12 5.31 -44.67
CA GLU A 177 -4.16 6.24 -45.33
C GLU A 177 -3.83 5.84 -46.78
N LEU A 178 -3.72 4.54 -47.05
CA LEU A 178 -3.47 4.05 -48.42
C LEU A 178 -4.70 4.20 -49.34
N GLN A 179 -5.90 4.29 -48.76
CA GLN A 179 -7.14 4.46 -49.49
C GLN A 179 -7.37 5.91 -49.94
N ASP A 180 -7.05 6.89 -49.10
CA ASP A 180 -7.14 8.32 -49.45
C ASP A 180 -6.20 8.68 -50.62
N ARG A 181 -5.07 7.98 -50.74
CA ARG A 181 -4.06 8.23 -51.79
C ARG A 181 -4.39 7.61 -53.16
N GLN A 182 -5.38 6.72 -53.24
CA GLN A 182 -5.84 6.13 -54.51
C GLN A 182 -6.88 7.03 -55.22
N GLY A 183 -7.44 8.02 -54.52
CA GLY A 183 -8.56 8.87 -54.99
C GLY A 183 -8.21 10.27 -55.49
N SER A 184 -6.95 10.71 -55.45
CA SER A 184 -6.59 12.12 -55.73
C SER A 184 -6.01 12.39 -57.13
N TYR A 185 -6.57 11.78 -58.18
CA TYR A 185 -6.26 12.19 -59.57
C TYR A 185 -7.46 12.20 -60.51
N LEU A 186 -8.67 12.51 -60.03
CA LEU A 186 -9.79 12.85 -60.91
C LEU A 186 -10.64 13.99 -60.35
N SER A 187 -10.64 15.09 -61.12
CA SER A 187 -11.59 16.21 -61.23
C SER A 187 -12.24 16.79 -59.95
N ILE A 188 -12.04 18.11 -59.79
CA ILE A 188 -12.52 19.00 -58.72
C ILE A 188 -14.05 19.18 -58.68
N TYR A 189 -14.81 18.42 -59.49
CA TYR A 189 -16.26 18.58 -59.66
C TYR A 189 -17.10 17.36 -59.26
N ASP A 190 -16.49 16.24 -58.86
CA ASP A 190 -17.26 15.08 -58.38
C ASP A 190 -17.39 15.11 -56.85
N GLN A 191 -18.62 14.93 -56.35
CA GLN A 191 -18.93 14.82 -54.93
C GLN A 191 -18.04 13.77 -54.24
N PRO A 192 -17.64 13.97 -52.97
CA PRO A 192 -16.79 13.02 -52.26
C PRO A 192 -17.50 11.66 -52.22
N ALA A 193 -16.95 10.70 -52.96
CA ALA A 193 -17.41 9.32 -52.89
C ALA A 193 -17.26 8.86 -51.44
N LEU A 194 -18.38 8.41 -50.85
CA LEU A 194 -18.43 7.80 -49.52
C LEU A 194 -17.22 6.87 -49.31
N PRO A 195 -16.50 6.95 -48.18
CA PRO A 195 -15.32 6.13 -47.94
C PRO A 195 -15.74 4.66 -47.98
N LEU A 196 -15.28 3.93 -49.01
CA LEU A 196 -15.50 2.49 -49.17
C LEU A 196 -14.78 1.75 -48.05
N GLN A 197 -15.46 1.46 -46.95
CA GLN A 197 -14.89 0.79 -45.78
C GLN A 197 -14.27 -0.57 -46.19
N ASP A 198 -12.99 -0.81 -45.86
CA ASP A 198 -12.28 -2.02 -46.27
C ASP A 198 -12.84 -3.25 -45.52
N SER A 199 -13.31 -4.27 -46.25
CA SER A 199 -14.05 -5.42 -45.69
C SER A 199 -13.26 -6.23 -44.66
N VAL A 200 -11.93 -6.18 -44.70
CA VAL A 200 -11.05 -6.81 -43.71
C VAL A 200 -11.10 -6.06 -42.37
N VAL A 201 -11.19 -4.72 -42.40
CA VAL A 201 -11.29 -3.87 -41.19
C VAL A 201 -12.62 -4.11 -40.48
N ASP A 202 -13.72 -4.23 -41.23
CA ASP A 202 -15.04 -4.53 -40.65
C ASP A 202 -15.09 -5.95 -40.05
N SER A 203 -14.46 -6.91 -40.73
CA SER A 203 -14.31 -8.27 -40.22
C SER A 203 -13.48 -8.31 -38.94
N LEU A 204 -12.42 -7.51 -38.85
CA LEU A 204 -11.58 -7.36 -37.66
C LEU A 204 -12.34 -6.73 -36.50
N LYS A 205 -13.06 -5.64 -36.74
CA LYS A 205 -13.93 -5.00 -35.72
C LYS A 205 -14.98 -5.99 -35.21
N SER A 206 -15.69 -6.66 -36.10
CA SER A 206 -16.67 -7.70 -35.73
C SER A 206 -16.04 -8.85 -34.94
N ALA A 207 -14.83 -9.30 -35.31
CA ALA A 207 -14.11 -10.34 -34.59
C ALA A 207 -13.67 -9.88 -33.19
N VAL A 208 -13.19 -8.64 -33.05
CA VAL A 208 -12.82 -8.03 -31.76
C VAL A 208 -14.05 -7.83 -30.87
N ASP A 209 -15.17 -7.39 -31.42
CA ASP A 209 -16.42 -7.21 -30.66
C ASP A 209 -16.95 -8.56 -30.16
N ARG A 210 -16.97 -9.58 -31.04
CA ARG A 210 -17.31 -10.96 -30.65
C ARG A 210 -16.36 -11.52 -29.61
N LEU A 211 -15.05 -11.25 -29.73
CA LEU A 211 -14.05 -11.68 -28.77
C LEU A 211 -14.27 -10.98 -27.42
N THR A 212 -14.46 -9.67 -27.42
CA THR A 212 -14.73 -8.85 -26.23
C THR A 212 -15.97 -9.36 -25.49
N TYR A 213 -17.05 -9.66 -26.23
CA TYR A 213 -18.27 -10.22 -25.67
C TYR A 213 -18.09 -11.66 -25.14
N SER A 214 -17.40 -12.52 -25.89
CA SER A 214 -17.19 -13.92 -25.52
C SER A 214 -16.13 -14.11 -24.43
N THR A 215 -15.22 -13.16 -24.23
CA THR A 215 -14.08 -13.25 -23.31
C THR A 215 -14.07 -12.19 -22.21
N ASN A 216 -15.14 -11.40 -22.06
CA ASN A 216 -15.24 -10.31 -21.09
C ASN A 216 -14.69 -10.71 -19.71
N PHE A 217 -13.42 -10.39 -19.48
CA PHE A 217 -12.64 -10.90 -18.35
C PHE A 217 -13.21 -10.38 -17.04
N LEU A 218 -13.73 -9.15 -17.07
CA LEU A 218 -14.42 -8.49 -15.97
C LEU A 218 -15.73 -9.21 -15.62
N HIS A 219 -16.51 -9.66 -16.61
CA HIS A 219 -17.73 -10.44 -16.35
C HIS A 219 -17.39 -11.88 -15.86
N PHE A 220 -16.32 -12.48 -16.37
CA PHE A 220 -15.81 -13.78 -15.92
C PHE A 220 -15.21 -13.70 -14.50
N LEU A 221 -14.57 -12.58 -14.17
CA LEU A 221 -14.10 -12.25 -12.83
C LEU A 221 -15.24 -11.92 -11.87
N ALA A 222 -16.21 -11.12 -12.29
CA ALA A 222 -17.35 -10.69 -11.48
C ALA A 222 -18.27 -11.86 -11.12
N GLN A 223 -18.39 -12.87 -11.98
CA GLN A 223 -19.13 -14.08 -11.65
C GLN A 223 -18.49 -14.91 -10.53
N HIS A 224 -17.19 -14.73 -10.25
CA HIS A 224 -16.35 -15.69 -9.52
C HIS A 224 -15.43 -15.08 -8.44
N ALA A 225 -15.20 -13.76 -8.43
CA ALA A 225 -14.64 -13.01 -7.32
C ALA A 225 -15.80 -12.43 -6.49
N LEU A 226 -15.62 -12.26 -5.18
CA LEU A 226 -16.57 -11.64 -4.23
C LEU A 226 -16.85 -10.14 -4.52
N ILE A 227 -17.09 -9.79 -5.78
CA ILE A 227 -17.85 -8.62 -6.19
C ILE A 227 -19.30 -9.12 -6.19
N MET A 228 -20.22 -8.39 -5.54
CA MET A 228 -21.63 -8.74 -5.51
C MET A 228 -22.11 -9.20 -6.89
N GLN A 229 -22.74 -10.37 -6.93
CA GLN A 229 -23.19 -11.06 -8.14
C GLN A 229 -24.35 -10.35 -8.85
N GLU A 230 -24.58 -9.07 -8.58
CA GLU A 230 -25.80 -8.35 -8.93
C GLU A 230 -25.61 -7.20 -9.92
N GLU A 231 -24.40 -6.96 -10.41
CA GLU A 231 -24.14 -5.76 -11.22
C GLU A 231 -23.23 -5.96 -12.40
N LEU A 232 -23.66 -6.80 -13.33
CA LEU A 232 -23.45 -6.48 -14.74
C LEU A 232 -24.71 -6.86 -15.51
N PRO A 233 -25.17 -5.99 -16.44
CA PRO A 233 -26.40 -6.21 -17.17
C PRO A 233 -26.32 -7.54 -17.90
N THR A 234 -27.38 -8.34 -17.79
CA THR A 234 -27.51 -9.51 -18.66
C THR A 234 -27.72 -9.03 -20.09
N ALA A 235 -27.30 -9.82 -21.09
CA ALA A 235 -27.39 -9.49 -22.52
C ALA A 235 -28.82 -9.20 -23.04
N VAL A 236 -29.83 -9.22 -22.17
CA VAL A 236 -31.21 -8.81 -22.45
C VAL A 236 -31.44 -7.32 -22.10
N GLU A 237 -30.67 -6.72 -21.19
CA GLU A 237 -30.85 -5.33 -20.73
C GLU A 237 -30.18 -4.28 -21.64
N GLU A 238 -29.08 -4.62 -22.35
CA GLU A 238 -28.41 -3.66 -23.24
C GLU A 238 -29.23 -3.27 -24.49
N HIS A 239 -30.27 -4.05 -24.85
CA HIS A 239 -31.18 -3.68 -25.94
C HIS A 239 -32.42 -2.89 -25.49
N VAL A 240 -32.60 -2.63 -24.19
CA VAL A 240 -33.81 -1.97 -23.64
C VAL A 240 -33.54 -0.54 -23.11
N GLU A 241 -32.28 -0.15 -22.85
CA GLU A 241 -31.97 1.13 -22.14
C GLU A 241 -31.93 2.41 -22.98
N ASP A 242 -31.94 2.36 -24.32
CA ASP A 242 -31.92 3.57 -25.16
C ASP A 242 -33.20 4.44 -25.03
N GLY A 243 -34.22 3.98 -24.30
CA GLY A 243 -35.47 4.71 -24.05
C GLY A 243 -35.49 5.63 -22.81
N LYS A 244 -34.53 5.53 -21.87
CA LYS A 244 -34.58 6.26 -20.57
C LYS A 244 -33.86 7.62 -20.56
N TYR A 245 -33.08 7.95 -21.59
CA TYR A 245 -32.19 9.12 -21.63
C TYR A 245 -32.73 10.27 -22.50
N HIS A 246 -32.89 11.46 -21.91
CA HIS A 246 -33.22 12.68 -22.64
C HIS A 246 -32.16 13.77 -22.43
N PHE A 247 -31.49 14.15 -23.53
CA PHE A 247 -30.43 15.15 -23.52
C PHE A 247 -30.89 16.52 -22.99
N MET A 248 -32.09 16.98 -23.36
CA MET A 248 -32.62 18.27 -22.91
C MET A 248 -32.86 18.31 -21.38
N SER A 249 -33.32 17.21 -20.79
CA SER A 249 -33.48 17.08 -19.34
C SER A 249 -32.12 17.10 -18.62
N LEU A 250 -31.07 16.51 -19.20
CA LEU A 250 -29.70 16.62 -18.67
C LEU A 250 -29.20 18.07 -18.73
N LEU A 251 -29.43 18.77 -19.85
CA LEU A 251 -29.04 20.18 -20.02
C LEU A 251 -29.71 21.09 -18.98
N LEU A 252 -31.01 20.88 -18.71
CA LEU A 252 -31.74 21.63 -17.68
C LEU A 252 -31.21 21.38 -16.26
N ASN A 253 -30.74 20.17 -15.95
CA ASN A 253 -30.09 19.86 -14.66
C ASN A 253 -28.72 20.55 -14.53
N LEU A 254 -27.94 20.60 -15.62
CA LEU A 254 -26.67 21.32 -15.66
C LEU A 254 -26.89 22.84 -15.54
N ALA A 255 -27.91 23.38 -16.23
CA ALA A 255 -28.30 24.78 -16.14
C ALA A 255 -28.78 25.17 -14.72
N ASN A 256 -29.56 24.31 -14.05
CA ASN A 256 -29.93 24.51 -12.65
C ASN A 256 -28.69 24.64 -11.75
N THR A 257 -27.74 23.73 -11.92
CA THR A 257 -26.50 23.71 -11.14
C THR A 257 -25.69 24.98 -11.39
N PHE A 258 -25.53 25.39 -12.65
CA PHE A 258 -24.87 26.63 -13.01
C PHE A 258 -25.54 27.85 -12.36
N LEU A 259 -26.86 28.03 -12.55
CA LEU A 259 -27.61 29.16 -11.99
C LEU A 259 -27.57 29.18 -10.45
N TYR A 260 -27.62 28.02 -9.81
CA TYR A 260 -27.49 27.93 -8.35
C TYR A 260 -26.12 28.39 -7.87
N MET A 261 -25.05 28.01 -8.56
CA MET A 261 -23.71 28.47 -8.20
C MET A 261 -23.53 29.97 -8.49
N VAL A 262 -24.09 30.51 -9.58
CA VAL A 262 -24.15 31.96 -9.78
C VAL A 262 -24.86 32.64 -8.61
N ASN A 263 -26.02 32.11 -8.19
CA ASN A 263 -26.81 32.64 -7.07
C ASN A 263 -26.03 32.69 -5.74
N THR A 264 -25.19 31.68 -5.50
CA THR A 264 -24.38 31.60 -4.29
C THR A 264 -23.31 32.68 -4.26
N TYR A 265 -22.57 32.86 -5.36
CA TYR A 265 -21.35 33.68 -5.39
C TYR A 265 -21.54 35.09 -5.95
N ILE A 266 -22.67 35.42 -6.59
CA ILE A 266 -22.96 36.79 -7.08
C ILE A 266 -23.00 37.84 -5.97
N ILE A 267 -23.22 37.42 -4.72
CA ILE A 267 -23.26 38.34 -3.58
C ILE A 267 -21.91 38.54 -2.90
N VAL A 268 -20.93 37.67 -3.17
CA VAL A 268 -19.66 37.63 -2.41
C VAL A 268 -18.90 38.98 -2.48
N PRO A 269 -18.82 39.66 -3.64
CA PRO A 269 -18.14 40.95 -3.71
C PRO A 269 -18.81 42.08 -2.92
N THR A 270 -20.10 41.99 -2.61
CA THR A 270 -20.89 43.04 -1.96
C THR A 270 -21.44 42.64 -0.58
N ALA A 271 -21.13 41.43 -0.09
CA ALA A 271 -21.74 40.87 1.11
C ALA A 271 -21.37 41.63 2.40
N ASP A 272 -20.14 42.15 2.47
CA ASP A 272 -19.63 42.98 3.57
C ASP A 272 -20.26 44.38 3.53
N ASP A 273 -20.29 45.03 2.36
CA ASP A 273 -20.95 46.34 2.16
C ASP A 273 -22.46 46.27 2.48
N TYR A 274 -23.15 45.21 2.06
CA TYR A 274 -24.57 45.04 2.35
C TYR A 274 -24.82 44.76 3.85
N SER A 275 -23.93 44.04 4.52
CA SER A 275 -24.02 43.83 5.96
C SER A 275 -23.84 45.14 6.74
N MET A 276 -22.86 45.96 6.32
CA MET A 276 -22.57 47.27 6.90
C MET A 276 -23.72 48.27 6.68
N SER A 277 -24.33 48.29 5.49
CA SER A 277 -25.44 49.20 5.18
C SER A 277 -26.72 48.89 5.97
N LEU A 278 -26.89 47.66 6.45
CA LEU A 278 -27.98 47.22 7.34
C LEU A 278 -27.63 47.34 8.85
N GLY A 279 -26.47 47.91 9.19
CA GLY A 279 -26.06 48.18 10.57
C GLY A 279 -25.34 47.03 11.29
N ALA A 280 -24.81 46.03 10.58
CA ALA A 280 -24.01 44.94 11.13
C ALA A 280 -22.51 45.10 10.81
N ALA A 281 -21.63 44.39 11.53
CA ALA A 281 -20.20 44.39 11.24
C ALA A 281 -19.88 43.70 9.91
N ALA A 282 -18.81 44.11 9.23
CA ALA A 282 -18.37 43.52 7.96
C ALA A 282 -18.13 41.99 8.06
N THR A 283 -17.70 41.50 9.22
CA THR A 283 -17.49 40.06 9.50
C THR A 283 -18.77 39.23 9.46
N VAL A 284 -19.94 39.86 9.56
CA VAL A 284 -21.25 39.19 9.41
C VAL A 284 -21.50 38.73 7.96
N CYS A 285 -20.67 39.16 7.00
CA CYS A 285 -20.71 38.67 5.63
C CYS A 285 -20.56 37.14 5.55
N GLY A 286 -19.78 36.52 6.45
CA GLY A 286 -19.64 35.06 6.53
C GLY A 286 -20.97 34.37 6.87
N ILE A 287 -21.78 34.95 7.76
CA ILE A 287 -23.12 34.45 8.08
C ILE A 287 -24.07 34.61 6.87
N VAL A 288 -24.00 35.75 6.17
CA VAL A 288 -24.85 36.03 4.99
C VAL A 288 -24.52 35.07 3.82
N ILE A 289 -23.24 34.80 3.60
CA ILE A 289 -22.77 33.83 2.59
C ILE A 289 -23.18 32.41 3.01
N GLY A 290 -22.82 32.00 4.24
CA GLY A 290 -22.99 30.65 4.77
C GLY A 290 -24.42 30.23 5.10
N ALA A 291 -25.35 31.17 5.31
CA ALA A 291 -26.77 30.87 5.57
C ALA A 291 -27.38 29.95 4.48
N MET A 292 -26.97 30.13 3.23
CA MET A 292 -27.42 29.30 2.12
C MET A 292 -26.91 27.85 2.23
N ALA A 293 -25.66 27.65 2.63
CA ALA A 293 -25.08 26.32 2.84
C ALA A 293 -25.69 25.60 4.05
N VAL A 294 -26.00 26.33 5.13
CA VAL A 294 -26.66 25.77 6.33
C VAL A 294 -28.04 25.22 5.98
N ALA A 295 -28.87 26.00 5.28
CA ALA A 295 -30.20 25.54 4.86
C ALA A 295 -30.14 24.37 3.86
N GLN A 296 -29.08 24.30 3.03
CA GLN A 296 -28.89 23.23 2.06
C GLN A 296 -28.67 21.85 2.70
N ILE A 297 -27.97 21.75 3.84
CA ILE A 297 -27.72 20.48 4.56
C ILE A 297 -29.04 19.77 4.89
N PHE A 298 -30.06 20.55 5.27
CA PHE A 298 -31.35 20.00 5.63
C PHE A 298 -32.21 19.70 4.39
N SER A 299 -32.18 20.57 3.38
CA SER A 299 -32.99 20.39 2.18
C SER A 299 -32.50 19.21 1.32
N SER A 300 -31.18 19.01 1.17
CA SER A 300 -30.59 17.95 0.34
C SER A 300 -31.13 16.54 0.62
N VAL A 301 -31.34 16.18 1.89
CA VAL A 301 -31.89 14.88 2.32
C VAL A 301 -33.35 14.75 1.88
N TYR A 302 -34.14 15.82 2.04
CA TYR A 302 -35.53 15.86 1.61
C TYR A 302 -35.66 15.78 0.09
N PHE A 303 -34.85 16.55 -0.64
CA PHE A 303 -34.79 16.51 -2.10
C PHE A 303 -34.31 15.15 -2.62
N SER A 304 -33.35 14.52 -1.94
CA SER A 304 -32.92 13.15 -2.25
C SER A 304 -34.05 12.14 -2.02
N ALA A 305 -34.82 12.28 -0.93
CA ALA A 305 -35.98 11.41 -0.69
C ALA A 305 -37.11 11.63 -1.71
N TRP A 306 -37.37 12.88 -2.11
CA TRP A 306 -38.43 13.24 -3.04
C TRP A 306 -38.12 12.79 -4.48
N SER A 307 -36.84 12.85 -4.88
CA SER A 307 -36.37 12.34 -6.18
C SER A 307 -36.49 10.82 -6.36
N ASN A 308 -36.86 10.06 -5.32
CA ASN A 308 -37.28 8.67 -5.49
C ASN A 308 -38.59 8.54 -6.31
N LYS A 309 -39.41 9.58 -6.37
CA LYS A 309 -40.74 9.56 -7.01
C LYS A 309 -40.84 10.42 -8.27
N SER A 310 -40.10 11.52 -8.35
CA SER A 310 -40.12 12.46 -9.49
C SER A 310 -38.93 13.41 -9.38
N TYR A 311 -38.26 13.69 -10.51
CA TYR A 311 -37.22 14.71 -10.63
C TYR A 311 -37.80 16.08 -10.95
N PHE A 312 -38.91 16.13 -11.69
CA PHE A 312 -39.53 17.39 -12.12
C PHE A 312 -40.12 18.20 -10.97
N LYS A 313 -40.87 17.55 -10.05
CA LYS A 313 -41.57 18.24 -8.95
C LYS A 313 -40.60 18.95 -7.97
N PRO A 314 -39.49 18.32 -7.52
CA PRO A 314 -38.49 19.01 -6.72
C PRO A 314 -37.85 20.20 -7.45
N LEU A 315 -37.55 20.08 -8.76
CA LEU A 315 -36.94 21.17 -9.53
C LEU A 315 -37.85 22.41 -9.65
N ILE A 316 -39.16 22.21 -9.77
CA ILE A 316 -40.15 23.31 -9.73
C ILE A 316 -40.13 23.98 -8.36
N PHE A 317 -40.23 23.19 -7.29
CA PHE A 317 -40.25 23.71 -5.92
C PHE A 317 -38.97 24.52 -5.63
N SER A 318 -37.81 23.97 -6.00
CA SER A 318 -36.51 24.65 -5.96
C SER A 318 -36.56 26.02 -6.65
N SER A 319 -37.05 26.07 -7.89
CA SER A 319 -37.10 27.30 -8.68
C SER A 319 -38.02 28.37 -8.08
N ILE A 320 -39.17 27.97 -7.52
CA ILE A 320 -40.11 28.88 -6.84
C ILE A 320 -39.49 29.44 -5.56
N VAL A 321 -38.87 28.59 -4.75
CA VAL A 321 -38.24 29.00 -3.49
C VAL A 321 -37.03 29.91 -3.76
N LEU A 322 -36.25 29.64 -4.80
CA LEU A 322 -35.13 30.48 -5.22
C LEU A 322 -35.57 31.84 -5.77
N PHE A 323 -36.70 31.90 -6.49
CA PHE A 323 -37.34 33.16 -6.89
C PHE A 323 -37.75 34.00 -5.68
N LEU A 324 -38.45 33.40 -4.72
CA LEU A 324 -38.90 34.08 -3.50
C LEU A 324 -37.73 34.52 -2.63
N GLY A 325 -36.73 33.66 -2.42
CA GLY A 325 -35.55 33.96 -1.61
C GLY A 325 -34.73 35.13 -2.16
N ASN A 326 -34.55 35.20 -3.48
CA ASN A 326 -33.86 36.31 -4.13
C ASN A 326 -34.66 37.62 -4.11
N THR A 327 -35.98 37.54 -4.20
CA THR A 327 -36.85 38.71 -4.01
C THR A 327 -36.72 39.26 -2.58
N LEU A 328 -36.74 38.38 -1.56
CA LEU A 328 -36.54 38.77 -0.16
C LEU A 328 -35.15 39.37 0.09
N TYR A 329 -34.11 38.79 -0.52
CA TYR A 329 -32.75 39.34 -0.45
C TYR A 329 -32.68 40.77 -0.98
N ALA A 330 -33.33 41.06 -2.11
CA ALA A 330 -33.35 42.41 -2.69
C ALA A 330 -34.17 43.40 -1.85
N LEU A 331 -35.32 42.97 -1.31
CA LEU A 331 -36.20 43.80 -0.48
C LEU A 331 -35.63 44.12 0.90
N ALA A 332 -34.64 43.35 1.39
CA ALA A 332 -34.08 43.55 2.72
C ALA A 332 -33.49 44.95 2.93
N TYR A 333 -32.93 45.57 1.87
CA TYR A 333 -32.43 46.94 1.86
C TYR A 333 -33.56 47.96 2.10
N ASP A 334 -34.65 47.86 1.35
CA ASP A 334 -35.79 48.79 1.46
C ASP A 334 -36.59 48.57 2.76
N CYS A 335 -36.57 47.35 3.30
CA CYS A 335 -37.13 47.02 4.62
C CYS A 335 -36.19 47.34 5.80
N ASN A 336 -34.93 47.73 5.52
CA ASN A 336 -33.86 47.95 6.50
C ASN A 336 -33.77 46.85 7.57
N SER A 337 -33.76 45.57 7.14
CA SER A 337 -33.85 44.44 8.07
C SER A 337 -32.89 43.31 7.71
N MET A 338 -31.89 43.09 8.58
CA MET A 338 -30.97 41.95 8.50
C MET A 338 -31.70 40.60 8.60
N ALA A 339 -32.80 40.53 9.35
CA ALA A 339 -33.60 39.31 9.45
C ALA A 339 -34.22 38.94 8.09
N VAL A 340 -34.71 39.92 7.32
CA VAL A 340 -35.26 39.69 5.98
C VAL A 340 -34.17 39.22 5.02
N LEU A 341 -32.96 39.77 5.12
CA LEU A 341 -31.79 39.34 4.34
C LEU A 341 -31.47 37.86 4.60
N LEU A 342 -31.34 37.48 5.88
CA LEU A 342 -31.00 36.12 6.29
C LEU A 342 -32.11 35.12 5.95
N ILE A 343 -33.39 35.50 6.11
CA ILE A 343 -34.53 34.66 5.68
C ILE A 343 -34.50 34.44 4.17
N GLY A 344 -34.18 35.47 3.39
CA GLY A 344 -33.99 35.36 1.94
C GLY A 344 -32.88 34.38 1.59
N ARG A 345 -31.72 34.46 2.26
CA ARG A 345 -30.58 33.53 2.05
C ARG A 345 -30.88 32.09 2.48
N LEU A 346 -31.52 31.90 3.63
CA LEU A 346 -31.97 30.59 4.10
C LEU A 346 -32.97 29.97 3.11
N SER A 347 -33.90 30.78 2.59
CA SER A 347 -34.83 30.36 1.54
C SER A 347 -34.09 29.92 0.28
N CYS A 348 -33.10 30.70 -0.19
CA CYS A 348 -32.26 30.28 -1.32
C CYS A 348 -31.55 28.93 -1.09
N GLY A 349 -31.09 28.63 0.14
CA GLY A 349 -30.50 27.34 0.48
C GLY A 349 -31.51 26.19 0.56
N LEU A 350 -32.72 26.45 1.06
CA LEU A 350 -33.83 25.49 1.03
C LEU A 350 -34.22 25.12 -0.40
N GLY A 351 -34.02 26.02 -1.36
CA GLY A 351 -34.25 25.76 -2.78
C GLY A 351 -33.15 24.96 -3.48
N SER A 352 -32.16 24.40 -2.79
CA SER A 352 -31.04 23.68 -3.42
C SER A 352 -31.43 22.33 -4.02
N ALA A 353 -31.53 22.25 -5.35
CA ALA A 353 -31.78 21.00 -6.06
C ALA A 353 -30.51 20.22 -6.42
N ARG A 354 -29.34 20.56 -5.87
CA ARG A 354 -28.06 19.92 -6.25
C ARG A 354 -28.02 18.41 -6.03
N ALA A 355 -28.66 17.93 -4.96
CA ALA A 355 -28.81 16.50 -4.70
C ALA A 355 -29.64 15.80 -5.80
N VAL A 356 -30.69 16.47 -6.31
CA VAL A 356 -31.53 15.99 -7.43
C VAL A 356 -30.73 15.96 -8.72
N ASN A 357 -30.01 17.03 -9.05
CA ASN A 357 -29.22 17.14 -10.28
C ASN A 357 -28.15 16.04 -10.36
N ARG A 358 -27.43 15.78 -9.26
CA ARG A 358 -26.43 14.69 -9.19
C ARG A 358 -27.07 13.32 -9.28
N ARG A 359 -28.22 13.14 -8.64
CA ARG A 359 -28.95 11.87 -8.71
C ARG A 359 -29.47 11.59 -10.11
N TYR A 360 -30.02 12.58 -10.81
CA TYR A 360 -30.47 12.44 -12.19
C TYR A 360 -29.35 11.92 -13.11
N ILE A 361 -28.11 12.40 -12.93
CA ILE A 361 -26.94 11.90 -13.66
C ILE A 361 -26.64 10.43 -13.32
N SER A 362 -26.75 10.05 -12.05
CA SER A 362 -26.55 8.66 -11.61
C SER A 362 -27.62 7.71 -12.14
N ASP A 363 -28.89 8.13 -12.10
CA ASP A 363 -30.04 7.25 -12.31
C ASP A 363 -30.47 7.19 -13.78
N CYS A 364 -30.31 8.27 -14.56
CA CYS A 364 -30.89 8.40 -15.91
C CYS A 364 -29.87 8.46 -17.05
N VAL A 365 -28.58 8.70 -16.75
CA VAL A 365 -27.54 8.80 -17.79
C VAL A 365 -26.87 7.43 -18.00
N PRO A 366 -26.83 6.91 -19.25
CA PRO A 366 -26.17 5.65 -19.58
C PRO A 366 -24.70 5.61 -19.12
N LEU A 367 -24.25 4.45 -18.67
CA LEU A 367 -22.91 4.25 -18.11
C LEU A 367 -21.79 4.76 -19.02
N LYS A 368 -21.94 4.60 -20.35
CA LYS A 368 -20.96 5.02 -21.36
C LYS A 368 -20.69 6.53 -21.38
N ILE A 369 -21.69 7.35 -21.04
CA ILE A 369 -21.60 8.83 -21.06
C ILE A 369 -21.73 9.47 -19.67
N ARG A 370 -21.97 8.68 -18.63
CA ARG A 370 -22.15 9.15 -17.24
C ARG A 370 -20.93 9.90 -16.71
N MET A 371 -19.72 9.46 -17.04
CA MET A 371 -18.49 10.15 -16.66
C MET A 371 -18.41 11.56 -17.26
N GLN A 372 -18.79 11.71 -18.53
CA GLN A 372 -18.83 13.01 -19.22
C GLN A 372 -19.90 13.92 -18.63
N ALA A 373 -21.08 13.38 -18.29
CA ALA A 373 -22.15 14.14 -17.64
C ALA A 373 -21.75 14.62 -16.23
N SER A 374 -21.05 13.79 -15.44
CA SER A 374 -20.50 14.19 -14.15
C SER A 374 -19.42 15.27 -14.26
N ALA A 375 -18.53 15.17 -15.26
CA ALA A 375 -17.55 16.22 -15.55
C ALA A 375 -18.23 17.53 -16.00
N GLY A 376 -19.32 17.42 -16.77
CA GLY A 376 -20.18 18.55 -17.13
C GLY A 376 -20.82 19.24 -15.92
N PHE A 377 -21.26 18.47 -14.92
CA PHE A 377 -21.80 19.01 -13.66
C PHE A 377 -20.75 19.81 -12.86
N VAL A 378 -19.52 19.29 -12.77
CA VAL A 378 -18.41 19.98 -12.09
C VAL A 378 -18.07 21.26 -12.84
N SER A 379 -17.94 21.19 -14.16
CA SER A 379 -17.65 22.35 -15.01
C SER A 379 -18.74 23.42 -14.92
N ALA A 380 -20.02 23.03 -14.95
CA ALA A 380 -21.15 23.94 -14.76
C ALA A 380 -21.13 24.60 -13.38
N SER A 381 -20.73 23.84 -12.34
CA SER A 381 -20.59 24.39 -10.99
C SER A 381 -19.49 25.45 -10.93
N ALA A 382 -18.31 25.15 -11.48
CA ALA A 382 -17.16 26.04 -11.51
C ALA A 382 -17.41 27.31 -12.34
N LEU A 383 -18.03 27.17 -13.50
CA LEU A 383 -18.45 28.31 -14.32
C LEU A 383 -19.43 29.22 -13.56
N GLY A 384 -20.36 28.64 -12.79
CA GLY A 384 -21.26 29.44 -11.98
C GLY A 384 -20.55 30.22 -10.87
N MET A 385 -19.54 29.62 -10.24
CA MET A 385 -18.66 30.30 -9.27
C MET A 385 -17.89 31.47 -9.88
N ALA A 386 -17.48 31.34 -11.16
CA ALA A 386 -16.82 32.40 -11.90
C ALA A 386 -17.77 33.53 -12.33
N CYS A 387 -18.92 33.15 -12.89
CA CYS A 387 -19.89 34.09 -13.45
C CYS A 387 -20.59 34.94 -12.38
N GLY A 388 -20.76 34.42 -11.15
CA GLY A 388 -21.37 35.17 -10.05
C GLY A 388 -20.66 36.51 -9.78
N PRO A 389 -19.40 36.50 -9.32
CA PRO A 389 -18.63 37.72 -9.08
C PRO A 389 -18.49 38.61 -10.32
N ALA A 390 -18.34 38.01 -11.52
CA ALA A 390 -18.28 38.76 -12.77
C ALA A 390 -19.56 39.60 -13.03
N LEU A 391 -20.73 38.99 -12.82
CA LEU A 391 -22.01 39.69 -12.93
C LEU A 391 -22.16 40.77 -11.85
N ALA A 392 -21.74 40.47 -10.61
CA ALA A 392 -21.76 41.45 -9.51
C ALA A 392 -20.96 42.72 -9.85
N GLY A 393 -19.77 42.56 -10.46
CA GLY A 393 -18.94 43.68 -10.91
C GLY A 393 -19.58 44.52 -12.03
N LEU A 394 -20.44 43.91 -12.87
CA LEU A 394 -21.19 44.62 -13.91
C LEU A 394 -22.44 45.33 -13.35
N LEU A 395 -22.97 44.89 -12.21
CA LEU A 395 -24.20 45.38 -11.59
C LEU A 395 -23.96 46.57 -10.64
N GLN A 396 -22.97 47.41 -10.91
CA GLN A 396 -22.66 48.60 -10.10
C GLN A 396 -23.40 49.85 -10.56
N THR A 397 -24.73 49.79 -10.59
CA THR A 397 -25.58 50.96 -10.93
C THR A 397 -26.43 51.36 -9.74
N ASN A 398 -26.85 52.63 -9.67
CA ASN A 398 -27.70 53.14 -8.59
C ASN A 398 -28.86 53.96 -9.18
N PHE A 399 -30.08 53.44 -9.07
CA PHE A 399 -31.31 54.12 -9.45
C PHE A 399 -32.50 53.63 -8.62
N LYS A 400 -33.61 54.38 -8.62
CA LYS A 400 -34.85 54.01 -7.92
C LYS A 400 -36.01 53.91 -8.90
N ILE A 401 -36.79 52.84 -8.80
CA ILE A 401 -38.06 52.70 -9.51
C ILE A 401 -39.17 52.58 -8.46
N TYR A 402 -40.09 53.55 -8.43
CA TYR A 402 -41.10 53.70 -7.37
C TYR A 402 -40.48 53.72 -5.96
N LYS A 403 -40.81 52.74 -5.10
CA LYS A 403 -40.29 52.59 -3.73
C LYS A 403 -39.15 51.57 -3.62
N LEU A 404 -38.70 50.98 -4.73
CA LEU A 404 -37.67 49.94 -4.75
C LEU A 404 -36.31 50.53 -5.14
N THR A 405 -35.29 50.20 -4.36
CA THR A 405 -33.92 50.65 -4.60
C THR A 405 -33.15 49.62 -5.42
N PHE A 406 -32.55 50.05 -6.53
CA PHE A 406 -31.67 49.24 -7.36
C PHE A 406 -30.25 49.80 -7.25
N ASN A 407 -29.46 49.18 -6.37
CA ASN A 407 -28.06 49.52 -6.14
C ASN A 407 -27.17 48.26 -6.30
N GLN A 408 -25.86 48.41 -6.09
CA GLN A 408 -24.90 47.30 -6.16
C GLN A 408 -25.21 46.13 -5.20
N ASP A 409 -25.92 46.37 -4.11
CA ASP A 409 -26.26 45.37 -3.08
C ASP A 409 -27.56 44.62 -3.43
N THR A 410 -28.56 45.31 -3.98
CA THR A 410 -29.89 44.75 -4.28
C THR A 410 -30.02 44.17 -5.69
N LEU A 411 -29.25 44.68 -6.67
CA LEU A 411 -29.29 44.23 -8.06
C LEU A 411 -28.98 42.73 -8.23
N PRO A 412 -28.01 42.13 -7.53
CA PRO A 412 -27.80 40.68 -7.54
C PRO A 412 -29.10 39.88 -7.27
N GLY A 413 -29.90 40.30 -6.29
CA GLY A 413 -31.17 39.65 -5.96
C GLY A 413 -32.22 39.81 -7.06
N TRP A 414 -32.39 41.01 -7.60
CA TRP A 414 -33.35 41.24 -8.69
C TRP A 414 -33.02 40.46 -9.96
N VAL A 415 -31.74 40.45 -10.36
CA VAL A 415 -31.27 39.72 -11.55
C VAL A 415 -31.46 38.22 -11.38
N MET A 416 -31.08 37.67 -10.22
CA MET A 416 -31.25 36.24 -9.97
C MET A 416 -32.72 35.83 -9.85
N SER A 417 -33.57 36.68 -9.26
CA SER A 417 -35.01 36.45 -9.23
C SER A 417 -35.59 36.33 -10.64
N PHE A 418 -35.21 37.22 -11.56
CA PHE A 418 -35.62 37.13 -12.95
C PHE A 418 -35.08 35.87 -13.65
N ALA A 419 -33.80 35.53 -13.44
CA ALA A 419 -33.19 34.34 -14.01
C ALA A 419 -33.89 33.04 -13.58
N TRP A 420 -34.25 32.92 -12.31
CA TRP A 420 -35.00 31.76 -11.80
C TRP A 420 -36.42 31.67 -12.33
N LEU A 421 -37.08 32.81 -12.60
CA LEU A 421 -38.38 32.84 -13.27
C LEU A 421 -38.28 32.34 -14.72
N VAL A 422 -37.27 32.77 -15.47
CA VAL A 422 -37.00 32.29 -16.83
C VAL A 422 -36.68 30.80 -16.83
N TYR A 423 -35.85 30.34 -15.88
CA TYR A 423 -35.54 28.92 -15.72
C TYR A 423 -36.79 28.09 -15.40
N LEU A 424 -37.68 28.58 -14.53
CA LEU A 424 -38.94 27.90 -14.20
C LEU A 424 -39.82 27.69 -15.44
N VAL A 425 -39.94 28.72 -16.29
CA VAL A 425 -40.68 28.63 -17.56
C VAL A 425 -40.01 27.63 -18.51
N TRP A 426 -38.67 27.68 -18.63
CA TRP A 426 -37.93 26.76 -19.50
C TRP A 426 -38.03 25.30 -19.04
N LEU A 427 -37.92 25.07 -17.73
CA LEU A 427 -38.10 23.76 -17.10
C LEU A 427 -39.50 23.21 -17.41
N TRP A 428 -40.54 24.02 -17.26
CA TRP A 428 -41.93 23.62 -17.49
C TRP A 428 -42.20 23.17 -18.94
N ILE A 429 -41.55 23.81 -19.91
CA ILE A 429 -41.77 23.53 -21.33
C ILE A 429 -40.95 22.32 -21.82
N SER A 430 -39.72 22.17 -21.32
CA SER A 430 -38.71 21.30 -21.94
C SER A 430 -38.30 20.07 -21.12
N PHE A 431 -38.63 20.00 -19.83
CA PHE A 431 -38.23 18.86 -19.00
C PHE A 431 -39.16 17.66 -19.22
N ARG A 432 -38.57 16.49 -19.48
CA ARG A 432 -39.30 15.23 -19.61
C ARG A 432 -38.89 14.25 -18.51
N GLU A 433 -39.89 13.76 -17.77
CA GLU A 433 -39.71 12.81 -16.67
C GLU A 433 -39.38 11.40 -17.22
N PRO A 434 -38.35 10.72 -16.69
CA PRO A 434 -38.00 9.36 -17.08
C PRO A 434 -38.99 8.32 -16.51
N SER A 435 -39.23 7.22 -17.24
CA SER A 435 -40.15 6.15 -16.83
C SER A 435 -39.62 5.34 -15.64
N HIS A 436 -40.36 5.30 -14.53
CA HIS A 436 -40.04 4.48 -13.35
C HIS A 436 -40.72 3.11 -13.43
N GLU A 437 -39.98 2.02 -13.19
CA GLU A 437 -40.46 0.62 -13.14
C GLU A 437 -41.27 0.33 -11.85
N THR A 438 -42.26 1.16 -11.56
CA THR A 438 -43.26 0.90 -10.53
C THR A 438 -44.64 1.11 -11.13
N ASP A 439 -45.00 0.23 -12.06
CA ASP A 439 -46.39 -0.05 -12.42
C ASP A 439 -46.56 -1.57 -12.35
N GLU A 440 -47.04 -2.07 -11.20
CA GLU A 440 -47.64 -3.39 -11.14
C GLU A 440 -49.01 -3.35 -11.82
N ASN A 441 -49.20 -4.28 -12.77
CA ASN A 441 -50.44 -4.85 -13.30
C ASN A 441 -51.35 -3.98 -14.19
N HIS A 442 -51.43 -4.35 -15.47
CA HIS A 442 -52.68 -4.76 -16.18
C HIS A 442 -52.49 -4.73 -17.71
N VAL A 443 -52.52 -5.89 -18.39
CA VAL A 443 -53.19 -6.18 -19.70
C VAL A 443 -53.19 -7.72 -19.84
N SER A 444 -54.26 -8.43 -19.49
CA SER A 444 -55.38 -8.87 -20.36
C SER A 444 -55.02 -9.94 -21.40
N GLU A 445 -55.61 -11.12 -21.18
CA GLU A 445 -55.96 -12.25 -22.06
C GLU A 445 -55.57 -12.23 -23.56
N GLY A 446 -55.01 -13.36 -24.05
CA GLY A 446 -54.97 -13.65 -25.49
C GLY A 446 -54.08 -14.80 -25.97
N SER A 447 -54.60 -16.03 -25.91
CA SER A 447 -54.40 -17.20 -26.82
C SER A 447 -53.02 -17.82 -27.14
N GLU A 448 -52.92 -19.12 -26.78
CA GLU A 448 -52.54 -20.28 -27.63
C GLU A 448 -51.10 -20.51 -28.15
N LYS A 449 -50.40 -21.48 -27.52
CA LYS A 449 -49.99 -22.84 -28.02
C LYS A 449 -48.75 -23.33 -27.24
N ALA A 450 -48.93 -24.30 -26.34
CA ALA A 450 -48.73 -25.75 -26.57
C ALA A 450 -47.26 -26.11 -26.79
N GLU A 451 -46.58 -26.63 -25.77
CA GLU A 451 -46.40 -28.07 -25.46
C GLU A 451 -44.99 -28.51 -25.85
N THR A 452 -44.12 -28.74 -24.87
CA THR A 452 -43.34 -30.00 -24.76
C THR A 452 -42.54 -30.04 -23.46
N ASP A 453 -42.46 -31.25 -22.94
CA ASP A 453 -41.54 -31.74 -21.92
C ASP A 453 -41.87 -31.46 -20.45
N THR A 454 -43.05 -31.96 -20.07
CA THR A 454 -43.15 -32.86 -18.91
C THR A 454 -42.29 -34.11 -19.12
N LEU A 455 -41.15 -34.21 -18.46
CA LEU A 455 -40.73 -35.46 -17.80
C LEU A 455 -39.56 -35.16 -16.85
N GLU A 456 -39.56 -35.83 -15.70
CA GLU A 456 -38.58 -35.74 -14.60
C GLU A 456 -38.83 -34.63 -13.55
N LYS A 457 -40.04 -34.58 -13.01
CA LYS A 457 -40.24 -34.42 -11.56
C LYS A 457 -40.70 -35.74 -10.97
N GLY A 458 -39.92 -36.29 -10.04
CA GLY A 458 -40.33 -37.42 -9.22
C GLY A 458 -39.23 -37.81 -8.23
N LEU A 459 -39.55 -37.70 -6.94
CA LEU A 459 -38.79 -38.06 -5.73
C LEU A 459 -37.79 -36.99 -5.25
N ALA A 460 -37.89 -36.40 -4.05
CA ALA A 460 -38.79 -36.62 -2.92
C ALA A 460 -38.71 -35.39 -1.98
N GLN A 461 -39.84 -35.02 -1.40
CA GLN A 461 -39.99 -34.29 -0.13
C GLN A 461 -41.10 -35.04 0.63
N PRO A 462 -41.36 -34.80 1.92
CA PRO A 462 -40.54 -34.26 3.02
C PRO A 462 -40.63 -35.19 4.26
N LEU A 463 -40.04 -34.83 5.42
CA LEU A 463 -40.58 -35.10 6.78
C LEU A 463 -39.56 -34.73 7.87
N LEU A 464 -39.84 -33.69 8.65
CA LEU A 464 -40.05 -33.78 10.10
C LEU A 464 -40.49 -32.41 10.68
N LEU A 465 -41.32 -32.53 11.71
CA LEU A 465 -42.26 -31.57 12.28
C LEU A 465 -41.74 -30.98 13.62
N THR A 466 -41.97 -29.67 13.81
CA THR A 466 -42.44 -28.89 15.00
C THR A 466 -42.09 -29.26 16.45
N SER A 467 -41.76 -28.24 17.25
CA SER A 467 -42.47 -27.71 18.47
C SER A 467 -41.45 -27.03 19.42
N GLU A 468 -41.47 -25.70 19.59
CA GLU A 468 -42.24 -24.83 20.53
C GLU A 468 -41.58 -24.61 21.93
N GLU A 469 -41.16 -23.33 22.12
CA GLU A 469 -41.26 -22.44 23.30
C GLU A 469 -41.05 -22.93 24.75
N ASN A 470 -40.08 -22.36 25.49
CA ASN A 470 -40.24 -21.22 26.44
C ASN A 470 -39.18 -21.12 27.57
N GLN A 471 -38.92 -19.85 27.96
CA GLN A 471 -38.42 -19.29 29.25
C GLN A 471 -36.90 -19.12 29.55
N GLN A 472 -36.50 -17.83 29.51
CA GLN A 472 -35.60 -17.02 30.40
C GLN A 472 -34.76 -17.76 31.44
N GLN A 473 -33.46 -17.47 31.68
CA GLN A 473 -32.86 -16.17 32.01
C GLN A 473 -31.30 -16.26 32.05
N ASP A 474 -30.63 -15.14 31.72
CA ASP A 474 -29.25 -14.69 32.03
C ASP A 474 -27.95 -15.29 31.40
N ASP A 475 -27.11 -14.30 31.05
CA ASP A 475 -25.65 -14.21 30.89
C ASP A 475 -24.92 -14.67 29.61
N ASP A 476 -24.21 -13.69 29.04
CA ASP A 476 -22.97 -13.72 28.26
C ASP A 476 -22.84 -14.77 27.13
N GLN A 477 -22.99 -14.32 25.87
CA GLN A 477 -22.14 -14.85 24.80
C GLN A 477 -22.06 -14.01 23.53
N GLU A 478 -20.84 -14.01 23.00
CA GLU A 478 -20.40 -13.62 21.67
C GLU A 478 -21.41 -13.99 20.57
N CYS A 479 -21.77 -13.03 19.71
CA CYS A 479 -22.60 -13.35 18.56
C CYS A 479 -21.71 -13.79 17.40
N ASP A 480 -21.67 -15.11 17.24
CA ASP A 480 -21.34 -15.84 16.02
C ASP A 480 -22.04 -15.24 14.79
N ILE A 481 -21.31 -15.18 13.68
CA ILE A 481 -21.85 -14.91 12.35
C ILE A 481 -22.28 -16.27 11.78
N SER A 482 -23.55 -16.63 11.98
CA SER A 482 -24.19 -17.76 11.28
C SER A 482 -24.91 -17.28 10.01
N GLU A 483 -24.72 -18.03 8.95
CA GLU A 483 -25.41 -17.92 7.67
C GLU A 483 -26.90 -18.31 7.83
N GLU A 484 -27.83 -17.39 7.54
CA GLU A 484 -29.05 -17.61 6.73
C GLU A 484 -29.91 -16.33 6.64
N ALA A 485 -29.86 -15.65 5.47
CA ALA A 485 -30.99 -14.94 4.85
C ALA A 485 -30.58 -14.51 3.42
N PRO A 486 -30.96 -15.24 2.36
CA PRO A 486 -30.59 -14.91 0.97
C PRO A 486 -31.39 -13.77 0.32
N GLU A 487 -32.39 -13.18 0.99
CA GLU A 487 -33.32 -12.23 0.35
C GLU A 487 -33.16 -10.75 0.76
N GLU A 488 -32.45 -10.42 1.85
CA GLU A 488 -32.20 -9.03 2.27
C GLU A 488 -30.99 -8.36 1.57
N SER A 489 -30.22 -9.11 0.78
CA SER A 489 -28.94 -8.66 0.23
C SER A 489 -29.04 -7.65 -0.93
N ARG A 490 -30.25 -7.39 -1.46
CA ARG A 490 -30.49 -6.62 -2.71
C ARG A 490 -30.99 -5.18 -2.53
N GLY A 491 -31.28 -4.74 -1.30
CA GLY A 491 -31.95 -3.45 -1.04
C GLY A 491 -31.02 -2.22 -0.98
N PRO A 492 -31.50 -1.01 -1.40
CA PRO A 492 -30.79 0.26 -1.24
C PRO A 492 -30.61 0.63 0.24
N ALA A 493 -29.62 1.45 0.57
CA ALA A 493 -29.39 1.89 1.94
C ALA A 493 -30.59 2.68 2.48
N THR A 494 -31.26 2.15 3.51
CA THR A 494 -32.47 2.73 4.12
C THR A 494 -32.19 3.67 5.28
N SER A 495 -30.95 3.67 5.83
CA SER A 495 -30.54 4.50 6.96
C SER A 495 -29.09 4.99 6.87
N ILE A 496 -28.78 6.11 7.55
CA ILE A 496 -27.41 6.65 7.66
C ILE A 496 -26.45 5.60 8.25
N GLY A 497 -26.88 4.84 9.26
CA GLY A 497 -26.07 3.78 9.87
C GLY A 497 -25.72 2.65 8.88
N SER A 498 -26.67 2.26 8.03
CA SER A 498 -26.42 1.28 6.97
C SER A 498 -25.48 1.83 5.89
N ALA A 499 -25.65 3.10 5.48
CA ALA A 499 -24.78 3.75 4.52
C ALA A 499 -23.34 3.86 5.03
N TYR A 500 -23.15 4.21 6.31
CA TYR A 500 -21.82 4.32 6.93
C TYR A 500 -21.08 2.98 7.02
N ARG A 501 -21.80 1.88 7.30
CA ARG A 501 -21.21 0.52 7.29
C ARG A 501 -20.77 0.08 5.89
N LEU A 502 -21.38 0.62 4.84
CA LEU A 502 -21.03 0.36 3.44
C LEU A 502 -19.84 1.20 2.94
N LEU A 503 -19.38 2.21 3.69
CA LEU A 503 -18.22 3.02 3.34
C LEU A 503 -16.92 2.27 3.65
N THR A 504 -16.20 1.86 2.60
CA THR A 504 -14.85 1.31 2.74
C THR A 504 -13.86 2.38 3.24
N PRO A 505 -12.72 1.99 3.83
CA PRO A 505 -11.69 2.94 4.26
C PRO A 505 -11.27 3.91 3.14
N SER A 506 -11.14 3.41 1.91
CA SER A 506 -10.80 4.22 0.73
C SER A 506 -11.85 5.30 0.43
N VAL A 507 -13.14 4.99 0.51
CA VAL A 507 -14.23 5.96 0.28
C VAL A 507 -14.25 7.03 1.38
N LYS A 508 -13.97 6.65 2.64
CA LYS A 508 -13.87 7.61 3.76
C LYS A 508 -12.74 8.61 3.54
N VAL A 509 -11.57 8.14 3.10
CA VAL A 509 -10.42 9.01 2.79
C VAL A 509 -10.76 9.96 1.63
N GLN A 510 -11.38 9.46 0.56
CA GLN A 510 -11.76 10.30 -0.58
C GLN A 510 -12.80 11.37 -0.21
N LEU A 511 -13.81 11.01 0.60
CA LEU A 511 -14.78 11.99 1.12
C LEU A 511 -14.12 13.03 2.02
N LEU A 512 -13.11 12.65 2.80
CA LEU A 512 -12.33 13.58 3.63
C LEU A 512 -11.48 14.53 2.78
N ILE A 513 -10.78 14.03 1.75
CA ILE A 513 -10.04 14.86 0.79
C ILE A 513 -10.99 15.85 0.11
N TYR A 514 -12.16 15.38 -0.33
CA TYR A 514 -13.17 16.23 -0.95
C TYR A 514 -13.68 17.32 0.00
N PHE A 515 -13.88 16.98 1.27
CA PHE A 515 -14.25 17.94 2.31
C PHE A 515 -13.17 19.01 2.48
N MET A 516 -11.89 18.61 2.64
CA MET A 516 -10.78 19.54 2.89
C MET A 516 -10.56 20.48 1.72
N LEU A 517 -10.69 19.94 0.53
CA LEU A 517 -10.66 20.69 -0.70
C LEU A 517 -11.74 21.79 -0.75
N LYS A 518 -12.99 21.44 -0.46
CA LYS A 518 -14.10 22.41 -0.44
C LYS A 518 -13.96 23.43 0.67
N TYR A 519 -13.41 23.04 1.82
CA TYR A 519 -13.13 23.95 2.92
C TYR A 519 -12.11 25.03 2.51
N ALA A 520 -10.96 24.63 1.94
CA ALA A 520 -9.92 25.57 1.52
C ALA A 520 -10.39 26.52 0.40
N MET A 521 -11.14 26.00 -0.56
CA MET A 521 -11.68 26.79 -1.67
C MET A 521 -12.73 27.80 -1.19
N GLU A 522 -13.61 27.41 -0.25
CA GLU A 522 -14.62 28.33 0.28
C GLU A 522 -13.99 29.46 1.08
N ILE A 523 -12.98 29.16 1.90
CA ILE A 523 -12.22 30.17 2.64
C ILE A 523 -11.66 31.24 1.69
N LEU A 524 -10.97 30.84 0.62
CA LEU A 524 -10.39 31.76 -0.35
C LEU A 524 -11.43 32.70 -0.97
N LEU A 525 -12.58 32.15 -1.35
CA LEU A 525 -13.63 32.89 -2.03
C LEU A 525 -14.32 33.86 -1.06
N SER A 526 -14.74 33.37 0.11
CA SER A 526 -15.48 34.12 1.10
C SER A 526 -14.64 35.19 1.82
N GLU A 527 -13.34 34.98 2.02
CA GLU A 527 -12.44 35.95 2.68
C GLU A 527 -11.94 37.06 1.75
N SER A 528 -12.02 36.85 0.43
CA SER A 528 -11.36 37.71 -0.55
C SER A 528 -11.80 39.16 -0.51
N SER A 529 -13.10 39.44 -0.30
CA SER A 529 -13.62 40.80 -0.18
C SER A 529 -13.06 41.51 1.05
N VAL A 530 -13.04 40.84 2.21
CA VAL A 530 -12.58 41.42 3.48
C VAL A 530 -11.06 41.64 3.47
N VAL A 531 -10.28 40.62 3.08
CA VAL A 531 -8.81 40.66 3.12
C VAL A 531 -8.25 41.70 2.16
N THR A 532 -8.77 41.75 0.92
CA THR A 532 -8.26 42.67 -0.09
C THR A 532 -8.67 44.11 0.16
N THR A 533 -9.85 44.35 0.73
CA THR A 533 -10.28 45.67 1.17
C THR A 533 -9.40 46.16 2.34
N TYR A 534 -9.08 45.29 3.30
CA TYR A 534 -8.25 45.66 4.45
C TYR A 534 -6.77 45.91 4.10
N TYR A 535 -6.11 44.96 3.42
CA TYR A 535 -4.66 45.04 3.16
C TYR A 535 -4.32 45.84 1.90
N PHE A 536 -5.16 45.82 0.87
CA PHE A 536 -4.87 46.40 -0.44
C PHE A 536 -5.80 47.53 -0.84
N LYS A 537 -6.83 47.85 -0.02
CA LYS A 537 -7.85 48.88 -0.29
C LYS A 537 -8.52 48.68 -1.66
N TRP A 538 -8.78 47.43 -2.02
CA TRP A 538 -9.47 47.11 -3.27
C TRP A 538 -10.91 47.62 -3.25
N SER A 539 -11.39 48.02 -4.42
CA SER A 539 -12.82 48.31 -4.62
C SER A 539 -13.59 47.02 -4.87
N THR A 540 -14.89 47.02 -4.61
CA THR A 540 -15.84 45.94 -4.94
C THR A 540 -15.67 45.45 -6.39
N SER A 541 -15.40 46.37 -7.33
CA SER A 541 -15.16 46.04 -8.75
C SER A 541 -13.84 45.31 -8.96
N THR A 542 -12.79 45.68 -8.23
CA THR A 542 -11.47 45.01 -8.28
C THR A 542 -11.54 43.60 -7.71
N VAL A 543 -12.27 43.41 -6.60
CA VAL A 543 -12.54 42.09 -6.01
C VAL A 543 -13.31 41.21 -6.99
N ALA A 544 -14.36 41.75 -7.61
CA ALA A 544 -15.15 41.06 -8.63
C ALA A 544 -14.30 40.60 -9.83
N ILE A 545 -13.39 41.46 -10.33
CA ILE A 545 -12.48 41.11 -11.44
C ILE A 545 -11.52 39.99 -11.03
N PHE A 546 -10.95 40.05 -9.82
CA PHE A 546 -10.05 39.01 -9.31
C PHE A 546 -10.74 37.65 -9.22
N LEU A 547 -11.93 37.59 -8.61
CA LEU A 547 -12.70 36.36 -8.47
C LEU A 547 -13.17 35.82 -9.82
N ALA A 548 -13.60 36.69 -10.74
CA ALA A 548 -13.92 36.31 -12.11
C ALA A 548 -12.70 35.74 -12.85
N GLY A 549 -11.53 36.35 -12.66
CA GLY A 549 -10.26 35.90 -13.21
C GLY A 549 -9.87 34.50 -12.71
N LEU A 550 -10.00 34.25 -11.41
CA LEU A 550 -9.80 32.91 -10.83
C LEU A 550 -10.76 31.89 -11.46
N GLY A 551 -12.05 32.21 -11.51
CA GLY A 551 -13.06 31.29 -12.04
C GLY A 551 -12.91 30.97 -13.54
N LEU A 552 -12.39 31.90 -14.35
CA LEU A 552 -12.11 31.64 -15.78
C LEU A 552 -10.98 30.63 -16.00
N THR A 553 -10.09 30.43 -15.02
CA THR A 553 -9.00 29.45 -15.13
C THR A 553 -9.48 28.00 -15.15
N VAL A 554 -10.72 27.71 -14.73
CA VAL A 554 -11.22 26.34 -14.60
C VAL A 554 -11.39 25.63 -15.95
N LEU A 555 -11.84 26.37 -16.98
CA LEU A 555 -12.04 25.82 -18.32
C LEU A 555 -10.74 25.26 -18.94
N PRO A 556 -9.65 26.04 -19.07
CA PRO A 556 -8.41 25.52 -19.65
C PRO A 556 -7.78 24.43 -18.78
N VAL A 557 -7.91 24.51 -17.45
CA VAL A 557 -7.37 23.50 -16.52
C VAL A 557 -8.07 22.16 -16.71
N ASN A 558 -9.42 22.13 -16.76
CA ASN A 558 -10.17 20.89 -16.95
C ASN A 558 -9.90 20.25 -18.32
N ILE A 559 -9.75 21.06 -19.38
CA ILE A 559 -9.37 20.57 -20.70
C ILE A 559 -7.95 19.96 -20.65
N PHE A 560 -6.98 20.68 -20.09
CA PHE A 560 -5.59 20.24 -20.03
C PHE A 560 -5.41 18.96 -19.20
N VAL A 561 -6.06 18.88 -18.04
CA VAL A 561 -6.00 17.71 -17.16
C VAL A 561 -6.68 16.51 -17.81
N GLY A 562 -7.89 16.69 -18.35
CA GLY A 562 -8.67 15.61 -18.93
C GLY A 562 -8.12 15.07 -20.26
N SER A 563 -7.46 15.90 -21.07
CA SER A 563 -6.93 15.48 -22.38
C SER A 563 -5.45 15.07 -22.36
N TYR A 564 -4.63 15.69 -21.50
CA TYR A 564 -3.17 15.53 -21.55
C TYR A 564 -2.63 14.83 -20.30
N ILE A 565 -2.90 15.36 -19.10
CA ILE A 565 -2.31 14.84 -17.85
C ILE A 565 -2.86 13.46 -17.49
N SER A 566 -4.18 13.26 -17.56
CA SER A 566 -4.83 11.98 -17.20
C SER A 566 -4.42 10.81 -18.10
N ASN A 567 -3.90 11.10 -19.31
CA ASN A 567 -3.40 10.09 -20.24
C ASN A 567 -1.90 9.79 -20.05
N MET A 568 -1.17 10.67 -19.35
CA MET A 568 0.29 10.57 -19.16
C MET A 568 0.69 10.12 -17.75
N PHE A 569 -0.13 10.38 -16.74
CA PHE A 569 0.18 10.13 -15.33
C PHE A 569 -0.93 9.33 -14.65
N GLU A 570 -0.54 8.52 -13.66
CA GLU A 570 -1.49 7.75 -12.85
C GLU A 570 -2.25 8.69 -11.89
N ASP A 571 -3.54 8.42 -11.65
CA ASP A 571 -4.43 9.21 -10.78
C ASP A 571 -3.80 9.55 -9.40
N ARG A 572 -3.02 8.62 -8.82
CA ARG A 572 -2.34 8.80 -7.53
C ARG A 572 -1.24 9.86 -7.54
N GLN A 573 -0.54 10.02 -8.66
CA GLN A 573 0.55 11.01 -8.80
C GLN A 573 -0.04 12.41 -8.94
N ILE A 574 -1.12 12.52 -9.73
CA ILE A 574 -1.85 13.78 -9.91
C ILE A 574 -2.46 14.24 -8.58
N LEU A 575 -3.00 13.30 -7.80
CA LEU A 575 -3.55 13.57 -6.47
C LEU A 575 -2.49 14.15 -5.53
N LEU A 576 -1.34 13.48 -5.37
CA LEU A 576 -0.25 13.94 -4.50
C LEU A 576 0.32 15.30 -4.95
N ALA A 577 0.54 15.48 -6.26
CA ALA A 577 1.06 16.74 -6.78
C ALA A 577 0.08 17.90 -6.54
N SER A 578 -1.21 17.67 -6.72
CA SER A 578 -2.24 18.68 -6.49
C SER A 578 -2.35 19.06 -5.01
N GLU A 579 -2.23 18.09 -4.09
CA GLU A 579 -2.21 18.34 -2.64
C GLU A 579 -1.01 19.21 -2.22
N ILE A 580 0.19 18.93 -2.74
CA ILE A 580 1.38 19.75 -2.48
C ILE A 580 1.18 21.18 -2.98
N MET A 581 0.62 21.35 -4.18
CA MET A 581 0.39 22.67 -4.75
C MET A 581 -0.70 23.46 -4.00
N VAL A 582 -1.76 22.81 -3.52
CA VAL A 582 -2.75 23.43 -2.61
C VAL A 582 -2.07 23.93 -1.34
N PHE A 583 -1.22 23.09 -0.73
CA PHE A 583 -0.48 23.48 0.48
C PHE A 583 0.46 24.68 0.25
N LEU A 584 1.18 24.71 -0.88
CA LEU A 584 2.01 25.86 -1.27
C LEU A 584 1.18 27.12 -1.48
N GLY A 585 0.00 27.00 -2.09
CA GLY A 585 -0.95 28.09 -2.25
C GLY A 585 -1.40 28.67 -0.89
N ILE A 586 -1.73 27.81 0.07
CA ILE A 586 -2.07 28.21 1.44
C ILE A 586 -0.89 28.92 2.11
N LEU A 587 0.33 28.42 1.99
CA LEU A 587 1.50 29.07 2.62
C LEU A 587 1.75 30.48 2.07
N PHE A 588 1.56 30.69 0.76
CA PHE A 588 1.74 32.01 0.15
C PHE A 588 0.61 32.99 0.46
N SER A 589 -0.58 32.54 0.88
CA SER A 589 -1.67 33.44 1.25
C SER A 589 -1.42 34.18 2.57
N PHE A 590 -0.57 33.63 3.44
CA PHE A 590 -0.20 34.28 4.71
C PHE A 590 0.88 35.35 4.54
N HIS A 591 0.93 36.29 5.49
CA HIS A 591 1.96 37.33 5.58
C HIS A 591 3.31 36.76 6.06
N VAL A 592 3.88 35.83 5.29
CA VAL A 592 5.18 35.19 5.56
C VAL A 592 6.34 36.01 4.99
N ILE A 593 6.09 36.77 3.91
CA ILE A 593 7.06 37.65 3.25
C ILE A 593 6.65 39.10 3.50
N VAL A 594 7.60 39.92 3.96
CA VAL A 594 7.39 41.35 4.23
C VAL A 594 8.06 42.17 3.12
N PRO A 595 7.36 43.10 2.45
CA PRO A 595 5.95 43.46 2.63
C PRO A 595 4.97 42.49 1.95
N TYR A 596 3.73 42.39 2.46
CA TYR A 596 2.65 41.64 1.81
C TYR A 596 2.27 42.34 0.51
N THR A 597 2.39 41.65 -0.62
CA THR A 597 2.19 42.29 -1.93
C THR A 597 0.97 41.74 -2.65
N VAL A 598 0.34 42.58 -3.49
CA VAL A 598 -0.77 42.17 -4.36
C VAL A 598 -0.39 40.96 -5.24
N PRO A 599 0.78 40.91 -5.91
CA PRO A 599 1.17 39.73 -6.69
C PRO A 599 1.28 38.46 -5.86
N GLN A 600 1.73 38.53 -4.61
CA GLN A 600 1.78 37.36 -3.73
C GLN A 600 0.38 36.79 -3.49
N TYR A 601 -0.59 37.64 -3.12
CA TYR A 601 -1.96 37.22 -2.85
C TYR A 601 -2.68 36.68 -4.11
N VAL A 602 -2.46 37.33 -5.25
CA VAL A 602 -3.03 36.89 -6.53
C VAL A 602 -2.44 35.54 -6.96
N CYS A 603 -1.12 35.36 -6.84
CA CYS A 603 -0.45 34.09 -7.15
C CYS A 603 -0.87 32.97 -6.18
N SER A 604 -1.01 33.26 -4.88
CA SER A 604 -1.47 32.28 -3.91
C SER A 604 -2.89 31.82 -4.21
N GLY A 605 -3.79 32.77 -4.50
CA GLY A 605 -5.17 32.48 -4.88
C GLY A 605 -5.25 31.62 -6.15
N LEU A 606 -4.45 31.96 -7.17
CA LEU A 606 -4.44 31.21 -8.43
C LEU A 606 -3.89 29.79 -8.27
N ILE A 607 -2.76 29.63 -7.56
CA ILE A 607 -2.16 28.31 -7.30
C ILE A 607 -3.13 27.43 -6.52
N MET A 608 -3.71 27.97 -5.44
CA MET A 608 -4.62 27.22 -4.58
C MET A 608 -5.89 26.82 -5.33
N PHE A 609 -6.51 27.76 -6.06
CA PHE A 609 -7.76 27.53 -6.77
C PHE A 609 -7.60 26.54 -7.94
N VAL A 610 -6.56 26.70 -8.76
CA VAL A 610 -6.29 25.77 -9.88
C VAL A 610 -6.02 24.37 -9.37
N SER A 611 -5.14 24.22 -8.37
CA SER A 611 -4.76 22.92 -7.83
C SER A 611 -5.93 22.23 -7.12
N ALA A 612 -6.78 23.01 -6.47
CA ALA A 612 -8.02 22.55 -5.87
C ALA A 612 -8.98 21.95 -6.93
N GLU A 613 -9.21 22.65 -8.03
CA GLU A 613 -10.10 22.17 -9.10
C GLU A 613 -9.57 20.88 -9.78
N VAL A 614 -8.25 20.78 -9.99
CA VAL A 614 -7.61 19.53 -10.47
C VAL A 614 -7.86 18.38 -9.50
N LEU A 615 -7.64 18.62 -8.21
CA LEU A 615 -7.83 17.62 -7.17
C LEU A 615 -9.30 17.17 -7.07
N GLU A 616 -10.27 18.08 -7.31
CA GLU A 616 -11.69 17.75 -7.33
C GLU A 616 -12.03 16.76 -8.43
N GLY A 617 -11.57 17.04 -9.66
CA GLY A 617 -11.84 16.19 -10.81
C GLY A 617 -11.31 14.78 -10.64
N VAL A 618 -10.07 14.66 -10.15
CA VAL A 618 -9.42 13.36 -9.87
C VAL A 618 -10.13 12.62 -8.73
N ASN A 619 -10.45 13.31 -7.64
CA ASN A 619 -11.07 12.68 -6.47
C ASN A 619 -12.50 12.20 -6.77
N LEU A 620 -13.29 12.94 -7.54
CA LEU A 620 -14.63 12.52 -7.96
C LEU A 620 -14.59 11.33 -8.94
N SER A 621 -13.63 11.31 -9.85
CA SER A 621 -13.38 10.17 -10.74
C SER A 621 -13.08 8.90 -9.92
N LEU A 622 -12.17 9.00 -8.95
CA LEU A 622 -11.83 7.88 -8.06
C LEU A 622 -13.00 7.45 -7.17
N LEU A 623 -13.76 8.40 -6.61
CA LEU A 623 -14.94 8.13 -5.79
C LEU A 623 -15.99 7.34 -6.58
N SER A 624 -16.19 7.68 -7.87
CA SER A 624 -17.12 6.96 -8.74
C SER A 624 -16.70 5.50 -9.03
N ARG A 625 -15.41 5.19 -8.95
CA ARG A 625 -14.85 3.84 -9.19
C ARG A 625 -14.88 2.93 -7.96
N VAL A 626 -14.84 3.52 -6.76
CA VAL A 626 -14.66 2.78 -5.49
C VAL A 626 -15.98 2.66 -4.70
N MET A 627 -17.01 3.43 -5.06
CA MET A 627 -18.27 3.45 -4.33
C MET A 627 -19.12 2.20 -4.57
N SER A 628 -19.67 1.63 -3.49
CA SER A 628 -20.64 0.56 -3.57
C SER A 628 -21.89 1.03 -4.31
N SER A 629 -22.40 0.19 -5.17
CA SER A 629 -23.61 0.44 -5.93
C SER A 629 -24.91 0.36 -5.15
N ARG A 630 -24.89 -0.21 -3.94
CA ARG A 630 -25.97 -0.05 -2.95
C ARG A 630 -26.11 1.40 -2.50
N LEU A 631 -25.07 2.20 -2.69
CA LEU A 631 -25.07 3.66 -2.56
C LEU A 631 -25.28 4.34 -3.92
N SER A 632 -25.61 3.63 -5.01
CA SER A 632 -25.99 4.27 -6.29
C SER A 632 -27.49 4.58 -6.37
N ARG A 633 -28.32 3.89 -5.57
CA ARG A 633 -29.79 3.99 -5.57
C ARG A 633 -30.35 4.29 -4.17
N GLY A 634 -31.54 4.90 -4.12
CA GLY A 634 -32.23 5.25 -2.88
C GLY A 634 -31.84 6.61 -2.30
N THR A 635 -32.37 6.92 -1.12
CA THR A 635 -32.22 8.25 -0.48
C THR A 635 -30.78 8.56 -0.06
N TYR A 636 -30.04 7.58 0.47
CA TYR A 636 -28.65 7.75 0.95
C TYR A 636 -27.61 7.35 -0.10
N ASN A 637 -27.79 7.84 -1.32
CA ASN A 637 -26.88 7.56 -2.42
C ASN A 637 -25.57 8.39 -2.36
N GLY A 638 -24.61 8.05 -3.22
CA GLY A 638 -23.31 8.69 -3.37
C GLY A 638 -23.36 10.15 -3.77
N GLY A 639 -24.37 10.50 -4.56
CA GLY A 639 -24.67 11.88 -4.93
C GLY A 639 -24.98 12.73 -3.70
N LEU A 640 -25.80 12.22 -2.78
CA LEU A 640 -26.09 12.87 -1.50
C LEU A 640 -24.82 12.94 -0.64
N LEU A 641 -24.09 11.84 -0.44
CA LEU A 641 -22.90 11.80 0.41
C LEU A 641 -21.81 12.80 -0.01
N SER A 642 -21.52 12.88 -1.32
CA SER A 642 -20.57 13.87 -1.84
C SER A 642 -21.12 15.29 -1.75
N THR A 643 -22.43 15.50 -1.92
CA THR A 643 -23.05 16.83 -1.77
C THR A 643 -22.98 17.30 -0.33
N GLU A 644 -23.27 16.43 0.63
CA GLU A 644 -23.19 16.71 2.07
C GLU A 644 -21.78 17.01 2.51
N ALA A 645 -20.80 16.16 2.16
CA ALA A 645 -19.40 16.39 2.50
C ALA A 645 -18.91 17.78 2.04
N GLY A 646 -19.26 18.17 0.81
CA GLY A 646 -18.91 19.49 0.29
C GLY A 646 -19.72 20.64 0.89
N THR A 647 -20.95 20.42 1.33
CA THR A 647 -21.80 21.47 1.92
C THR A 647 -21.41 21.74 3.38
N ILE A 648 -21.15 20.69 4.15
CA ILE A 648 -20.63 20.80 5.53
C ILE A 648 -19.29 21.53 5.54
N ALA A 649 -18.41 21.24 4.57
CA ALA A 649 -17.13 21.94 4.43
C ALA A 649 -17.31 23.46 4.27
N ARG A 650 -18.27 23.91 3.46
CA ARG A 650 -18.58 25.35 3.28
C ARG A 650 -19.12 25.99 4.54
N VAL A 651 -20.06 25.33 5.21
CA VAL A 651 -20.63 25.84 6.48
C VAL A 651 -19.54 26.07 7.51
N ILE A 652 -18.60 25.12 7.63
CA ILE A 652 -17.50 25.24 8.59
C ILE A 652 -16.53 26.36 8.16
N ALA A 653 -16.24 26.51 6.86
CA ALA A 653 -15.41 27.60 6.35
C ALA A 653 -16.01 28.99 6.65
N ASP A 654 -17.28 29.21 6.32
CA ASP A 654 -17.98 30.48 6.53
C ASP A 654 -18.13 30.83 8.03
N ALA A 655 -18.33 29.80 8.88
CA ALA A 655 -18.32 29.95 10.33
C ALA A 655 -16.94 30.36 10.86
N THR A 656 -15.86 29.77 10.31
CA THR A 656 -14.48 30.13 10.67
C THR A 656 -14.19 31.60 10.37
N ILE A 657 -14.65 32.12 9.23
CA ILE A 657 -14.49 33.55 8.86
C ILE A 657 -15.19 34.45 9.88
N THR A 658 -16.38 34.06 10.32
CA THR A 658 -17.19 34.84 11.27
C THR A 658 -16.57 34.85 12.67
N LEU A 659 -15.95 33.73 13.10
CA LEU A 659 -15.37 33.57 14.44
C LEU A 659 -13.94 34.15 14.57
N ALA A 660 -13.26 34.39 13.46
CA ALA A 660 -11.86 34.81 13.45
C ALA A 660 -11.73 36.34 13.61
N GLU A 661 -11.84 36.85 14.84
CA GLU A 661 -11.30 38.19 15.18
C GLU A 661 -9.77 38.19 15.29
N ASP A 662 -9.13 37.02 15.40
CA ASP A 662 -7.68 36.85 15.55
C ASP A 662 -7.16 35.75 14.59
N TRP A 663 -6.61 36.18 13.44
CA TRP A 663 -6.17 35.35 12.31
C TRP A 663 -5.14 34.25 12.66
N ARG A 664 -4.52 34.32 13.84
CA ARG A 664 -3.60 33.32 14.38
C ARG A 664 -4.28 31.96 14.65
N PHE A 665 -5.60 31.94 14.88
CA PHE A 665 -6.35 30.70 15.11
C PHE A 665 -6.50 29.83 13.85
N VAL A 666 -6.55 30.43 12.66
CA VAL A 666 -6.66 29.71 11.38
C VAL A 666 -5.36 28.97 11.06
N ALA A 667 -4.21 29.58 11.37
CA ALA A 667 -2.91 28.92 11.26
C ALA A 667 -2.78 27.74 12.24
N VAL A 668 -3.27 27.88 13.47
CA VAL A 668 -3.25 26.80 14.47
C VAL A 668 -4.22 25.68 14.12
N ALA A 669 -5.41 25.98 13.58
CA ALA A 669 -6.35 24.96 13.12
C ALA A 669 -5.81 24.19 11.91
N ALA A 670 -5.19 24.87 10.94
CA ALA A 670 -4.52 24.22 9.81
C ALA A 670 -3.33 23.37 10.28
N ILE A 671 -2.47 23.89 11.17
CA ILE A 671 -1.29 23.17 11.66
C ILE A 671 -1.68 21.97 12.55
N LEU A 672 -2.67 22.12 13.45
CA LEU A 672 -3.14 21.02 14.31
C LEU A 672 -3.90 19.95 13.54
N PHE A 673 -4.64 20.29 12.48
CA PHE A 673 -5.31 19.30 11.63
C PHE A 673 -4.37 18.62 10.63
N PHE A 674 -3.36 19.32 10.09
CA PHE A 674 -2.30 18.69 9.30
C PHE A 674 -1.36 17.82 10.16
N HIS A 675 -1.16 18.15 11.45
CA HIS A 675 -0.50 17.23 12.38
C HIS A 675 -1.33 15.97 12.68
N GLY A 676 -2.67 16.02 12.54
CA GLY A 676 -3.51 14.83 12.52
C GLY A 676 -3.30 13.92 11.30
N LEU A 677 -2.68 14.45 10.24
CA LEU A 677 -2.42 13.77 8.96
C LEU A 677 -0.96 13.31 8.79
N CYS A 678 -0.04 13.69 9.69
CA CYS A 678 1.15 12.87 9.94
C CYS A 678 0.72 11.64 10.74
N SER A 679 0.07 10.68 10.07
CA SER A 679 -0.03 9.33 10.60
C SER A 679 1.36 8.72 10.65
N SER A 680 2.11 9.03 11.71
CA SER A 680 2.93 8.01 12.35
C SER A 680 1.98 6.89 12.72
N GLU A 681 2.30 5.65 12.34
CA GLU A 681 1.53 4.47 12.74
C GLU A 681 1.19 4.58 14.22
N LYS A 682 -0.11 4.51 14.54
CA LYS A 682 -0.53 4.36 15.93
C LYS A 682 0.09 3.06 16.43
N ALA A 683 0.99 3.17 17.39
CA ALA A 683 1.55 2.02 18.08
C ALA A 683 0.40 1.07 18.49
N PRO A 684 0.57 -0.26 18.37
CA PRO A 684 -0.40 -1.20 18.90
C PRO A 684 -0.63 -0.88 20.38
N ASN A 685 -1.90 -0.70 20.76
CA ASN A 685 -2.27 -0.30 22.12
C ASN A 685 -2.25 -1.52 23.05
N TYR A 686 -1.04 -2.03 23.34
CA TYR A 686 -0.85 -3.13 24.27
C TYR A 686 -1.04 -2.64 25.71
N THR A 687 -2.15 -3.03 26.34
CA THR A 687 -2.45 -2.68 27.74
C THR A 687 -1.42 -3.20 28.75
N PHE A 688 -0.61 -4.18 28.36
CA PHE A 688 0.43 -4.82 29.17
C PHE A 688 1.83 -4.22 28.97
N LEU A 689 1.99 -3.26 28.06
CA LEU A 689 3.27 -2.61 27.76
C LEU A 689 3.41 -1.34 28.60
N HIS A 690 4.44 -1.28 29.45
CA HIS A 690 4.65 -0.17 30.38
C HIS A 690 6.12 0.26 30.44
N GLU A 691 6.34 1.49 30.89
CA GLU A 691 7.65 1.96 31.30
C GLU A 691 8.05 1.34 32.64
N ALA A 692 9.32 0.95 32.81
CA ALA A 692 9.81 0.39 34.09
C ALA A 692 9.58 1.32 35.29
N THR A 693 9.42 2.63 35.06
CA THR A 693 9.17 3.60 36.13
C THR A 693 7.78 3.46 36.77
N SER A 694 6.84 2.75 36.15
CA SER A 694 5.55 2.41 36.77
C SER A 694 5.58 1.08 37.54
N ALA A 695 6.71 0.35 37.50
CA ALA A 695 6.82 -0.93 38.16
C ALA A 695 6.84 -0.77 39.69
N PRO A 696 6.21 -1.69 40.44
CA PRO A 696 6.32 -1.70 41.89
C PRO A 696 7.77 -2.00 42.33
N ASN A 697 8.13 -1.63 43.56
CA ASN A 697 9.44 -1.95 44.13
C ASN A 697 9.70 -3.47 44.19
N VAL A 698 8.63 -4.24 44.42
CA VAL A 698 8.67 -5.70 44.47
C VAL A 698 7.48 -6.28 43.71
N SER A 699 7.72 -7.27 42.86
CA SER A 699 6.69 -7.98 42.08
C SER A 699 6.93 -9.49 42.03
N TYR A 700 5.90 -10.27 41.71
CA TYR A 700 5.98 -11.73 41.63
C TYR A 700 5.34 -12.27 40.35
N TYR A 701 6.01 -13.23 39.70
CA TYR A 701 5.57 -13.83 38.43
C TYR A 701 5.94 -15.31 38.37
N ASP A 702 5.30 -16.08 37.49
CA ASP A 702 5.66 -17.48 37.24
C ASP A 702 6.91 -17.61 36.37
N TYR A 703 7.05 -16.72 35.39
CA TYR A 703 8.24 -16.60 34.56
C TYR A 703 8.73 -15.16 34.51
N ILE A 704 10.04 -14.99 34.57
CA ILE A 704 10.72 -13.71 34.33
C ILE A 704 11.64 -13.89 33.15
N ILE A 705 11.36 -13.20 32.05
CA ILE A 705 12.16 -13.21 30.83
C ILE A 705 12.98 -11.92 30.79
N VAL A 706 14.30 -12.07 30.68
CA VAL A 706 15.24 -10.95 30.61
C VAL A 706 15.70 -10.75 29.17
N GLY A 707 15.23 -9.68 28.54
CA GLY A 707 15.49 -9.33 27.15
C GLY A 707 14.25 -9.53 26.28
N GLY A 708 13.64 -8.42 25.86
CA GLY A 708 12.52 -8.38 24.91
C GLY A 708 12.98 -8.46 23.46
N GLY A 709 13.93 -9.34 23.17
CA GLY A 709 14.54 -9.46 21.84
C GLY A 709 13.85 -10.47 20.92
N THR A 710 14.58 -10.91 19.91
CA THR A 710 14.13 -11.83 18.86
C THR A 710 13.59 -13.17 19.40
N ALA A 711 14.21 -13.75 20.43
CA ALA A 711 13.71 -14.96 21.10
C ALA A 711 12.73 -14.63 22.25
N GLY A 712 12.98 -13.53 22.96
CA GLY A 712 12.24 -13.18 24.18
C GLY A 712 10.77 -12.83 23.93
N CYS A 713 10.47 -12.12 22.84
CA CYS A 713 9.09 -11.77 22.49
C CYS A 713 8.19 -12.99 22.22
N PRO A 714 8.51 -13.90 21.26
CA PRO A 714 7.69 -15.08 21.01
C PRO A 714 7.62 -16.04 22.20
N LEU A 715 8.69 -16.11 23.00
CA LEU A 715 8.70 -16.88 24.24
C LEU A 715 7.70 -16.31 25.26
N ALA A 716 7.72 -14.99 25.48
CA ALA A 716 6.82 -14.30 26.41
C ALA A 716 5.36 -14.43 25.98
N ALA A 717 5.08 -14.19 24.69
CA ALA A 717 3.75 -14.35 24.12
C ALA A 717 3.21 -15.78 24.33
N THR A 718 4.07 -16.78 24.12
CA THR A 718 3.72 -18.19 24.33
C THR A 718 3.43 -18.51 25.79
N LEU A 719 4.34 -18.19 26.70
CA LEU A 719 4.19 -18.55 28.12
C LEU A 719 3.02 -17.81 28.79
N SER A 720 2.71 -16.60 28.33
CA SER A 720 1.62 -15.77 28.87
C SER A 720 0.23 -16.40 28.74
N GLN A 721 0.06 -17.37 27.83
CA GLN A 721 -1.23 -18.05 27.61
C GLN A 721 -1.78 -18.69 28.87
N ASN A 722 -0.91 -19.30 29.68
CA ASN A 722 -1.31 -20.08 30.86
C ASN A 722 -0.72 -19.55 32.18
N TYR A 723 0.25 -18.65 32.11
CA TYR A 723 1.06 -18.23 33.27
C TYR A 723 1.30 -16.73 33.31
N SER A 724 1.61 -16.22 34.50
CA SER A 724 2.03 -14.83 34.68
C SER A 724 3.49 -14.65 34.25
N VAL A 725 3.73 -13.76 33.29
CA VAL A 725 5.04 -13.54 32.66
C VAL A 725 5.43 -12.08 32.76
N LEU A 726 6.64 -11.83 33.27
CA LEU A 726 7.29 -10.52 33.21
C LEU A 726 8.37 -10.53 32.14
N LEU A 727 8.27 -9.63 31.16
CA LEU A 727 9.29 -9.38 30.16
C LEU A 727 10.00 -8.05 30.47
N LEU A 728 11.31 -8.11 30.69
CA LEU A 728 12.14 -6.94 31.00
C LEU A 728 13.00 -6.58 29.78
N GLU A 729 12.80 -5.41 29.20
CA GLU A 729 13.60 -4.89 28.09
C GLU A 729 14.31 -3.61 28.50
N ARG A 730 15.63 -3.54 28.24
CA ARG A 730 16.46 -2.39 28.63
C ARG A 730 16.29 -1.18 27.68
N GLY A 731 15.80 -1.41 26.46
CA GLY A 731 15.50 -0.38 25.48
C GLY A 731 14.06 0.13 25.52
N GLY A 732 13.76 1.06 24.61
CA GLY A 732 12.43 1.63 24.42
C GLY A 732 11.55 0.83 23.44
N SER A 733 10.43 1.44 23.04
CA SER A 733 9.51 0.88 22.07
C SER A 733 10.02 1.04 20.62
N PRO A 734 9.84 0.05 19.73
CA PRO A 734 10.13 0.21 18.31
C PRO A 734 9.07 1.05 17.58
N TYR A 735 7.86 1.12 18.13
CA TYR A 735 6.71 1.76 17.50
C TYR A 735 6.80 3.29 17.53
N GLY A 736 6.33 3.94 16.46
CA GLY A 736 6.35 5.40 16.32
C GLY A 736 7.71 5.99 15.91
N ASN A 737 8.76 5.16 15.76
CA ASN A 737 10.05 5.61 15.26
C ASN A 737 10.25 5.20 13.79
N PRO A 738 10.07 6.13 12.82
CA PRO A 738 10.17 5.80 11.40
C PRO A 738 11.56 5.29 11.00
N ASN A 739 12.63 5.70 11.70
CA ASN A 739 13.99 5.21 11.45
C ASN A 739 14.12 3.69 11.71
N ILE A 740 13.23 3.12 12.52
CA ILE A 740 13.14 1.67 12.78
C ILE A 740 12.16 1.02 11.80
N THR A 741 10.96 1.60 11.66
CA THR A 741 9.84 0.93 10.98
C THR A 741 9.90 1.02 9.46
N ASN A 742 10.59 1.99 8.87
CA ASN A 742 10.60 2.18 7.41
C ASN A 742 11.88 1.63 6.76
N LEU A 743 11.71 0.83 5.69
CA LEU A 743 12.79 0.26 4.88
C LEU A 743 13.75 1.34 4.32
N ASN A 744 13.22 2.51 3.93
CA ASN A 744 14.01 3.58 3.33
C ASN A 744 14.96 4.29 4.31
N THR A 745 14.80 4.04 5.61
CA THR A 745 15.60 4.67 6.68
C THR A 745 16.39 3.65 7.51
N PHE A 746 16.61 2.44 6.98
CA PHE A 746 17.34 1.36 7.65
C PHE A 746 18.69 1.81 8.22
N GLY A 747 19.49 2.55 7.44
CA GLY A 747 20.78 3.08 7.86
C GLY A 747 20.72 4.12 8.98
N ALA A 748 19.61 4.88 9.08
CA ALA A 748 19.48 5.97 10.04
C ALA A 748 19.49 5.48 11.49
N ALA A 749 18.84 4.33 11.78
CA ALA A 749 18.84 3.74 13.13
C ALA A 749 20.22 3.19 13.53
N LEU A 750 21.03 2.73 12.57
CA LEU A 750 22.39 2.25 12.81
C LEU A 750 23.39 3.39 13.01
N SER A 751 23.17 4.52 12.34
CA SER A 751 23.99 5.75 12.43
C SER A 751 23.72 6.58 13.70
N ASP A 752 22.63 6.32 14.43
CA ASP A 752 22.30 7.06 15.65
C ASP A 752 23.23 6.67 16.81
N GLN A 753 24.06 7.64 17.24
CA GLN A 753 24.98 7.50 18.39
C GLN A 753 24.41 8.09 19.69
N SER A 754 23.15 8.49 19.71
CA SER A 754 22.53 9.06 20.91
C SER A 754 22.55 8.07 22.10
N PRO A 755 22.61 8.55 23.35
CA PRO A 755 22.57 7.69 24.53
C PRO A 755 21.29 6.84 24.63
N SER A 756 20.21 7.24 23.97
CA SER A 756 18.92 6.53 23.86
C SER A 756 18.76 5.73 22.57
N SER A 757 19.78 5.69 21.70
CA SER A 757 19.72 5.02 20.41
C SER A 757 19.28 3.55 20.55
N PRO A 758 18.39 3.07 19.65
CA PRO A 758 18.03 1.65 19.58
C PRO A 758 19.23 0.78 19.18
N SER A 759 20.27 1.37 18.58
CA SER A 759 21.51 0.72 18.18
C SER A 759 22.64 1.09 19.15
N GLN A 760 23.11 0.13 19.94
CA GLN A 760 24.27 0.30 20.80
C GLN A 760 25.54 -0.21 20.11
N ARG A 761 26.34 0.73 19.60
CA ARG A 761 27.58 0.45 18.88
C ARG A 761 28.70 -0.07 19.78
N PHE A 762 29.54 -0.97 19.25
CA PHE A 762 30.80 -1.43 19.84
C PHE A 762 31.85 -1.73 18.78
N ILE A 763 33.08 -1.97 19.21
CA ILE A 763 34.19 -2.38 18.34
C ILE A 763 34.77 -3.65 18.98
N SER A 764 34.92 -4.73 18.21
CA SER A 764 35.59 -5.94 18.70
C SER A 764 37.08 -5.67 18.91
N GLU A 765 37.76 -6.53 19.68
CA GLU A 765 39.23 -6.45 19.81
C GLU A 765 39.95 -6.71 18.49
N ASP A 766 39.27 -7.32 17.51
CA ASP A 766 39.75 -7.51 16.14
C ASP A 766 39.72 -6.19 15.34
N GLY A 767 39.14 -5.10 15.86
CA GLY A 767 38.99 -3.84 15.14
C GLY A 767 37.81 -3.82 14.16
N VAL A 768 36.86 -4.75 14.26
CA VAL A 768 35.63 -4.73 13.47
C VAL A 768 34.55 -3.95 14.22
N ILE A 769 33.93 -3.00 13.52
CA ILE A 769 32.84 -2.18 14.05
C ILE A 769 31.55 -3.00 14.00
N SER A 770 30.80 -3.03 15.10
CA SER A 770 29.53 -3.74 15.17
C SER A 770 28.54 -3.00 16.07
N SER A 771 27.31 -3.49 16.11
CA SER A 771 26.21 -2.89 16.88
C SER A 771 25.34 -3.99 17.47
N ARG A 772 24.78 -3.74 18.66
CA ARG A 772 23.75 -4.58 19.27
C ARG A 772 22.47 -3.78 19.52
N ALA A 773 21.34 -4.44 19.39
CA ALA A 773 20.05 -3.80 19.65
C ALA A 773 19.85 -3.46 21.14
N ARG A 774 19.08 -2.40 21.36
CA ARG A 774 18.60 -1.90 22.66
C ARG A 774 17.22 -1.29 22.46
N VAL A 775 16.26 -2.15 22.10
CA VAL A 775 14.87 -1.81 21.79
C VAL A 775 14.04 -3.09 21.89
N LEU A 776 12.76 -2.98 22.26
CA LEU A 776 11.82 -4.11 22.21
C LEU A 776 11.69 -4.64 20.78
N GLY A 777 11.75 -5.97 20.61
CA GLY A 777 11.94 -6.67 19.34
C GLY A 777 13.41 -7.03 19.06
N GLY A 778 14.36 -6.31 19.67
CA GLY A 778 15.79 -6.60 19.57
C GLY A 778 16.34 -6.44 18.15
N GLY A 779 17.14 -7.41 17.69
CA GLY A 779 17.83 -7.32 16.41
C GLY A 779 16.91 -7.18 15.19
N THR A 780 15.66 -7.65 15.28
CA THR A 780 14.69 -7.52 14.16
C THR A 780 14.33 -6.08 13.85
N CYS A 781 14.52 -5.16 14.80
CA CYS A 781 14.28 -3.72 14.62
C CYS A 781 15.40 -3.02 13.84
N LEU A 782 16.59 -3.64 13.73
CA LEU A 782 17.78 -3.01 13.15
C LEU A 782 18.38 -3.80 11.99
N ASN A 783 17.85 -4.98 11.66
CA ASN A 783 18.45 -5.85 10.64
C ASN A 783 18.00 -5.48 9.22
N ALA A 784 18.64 -6.07 8.21
CA ALA A 784 18.32 -5.86 6.80
C ALA A 784 17.07 -6.64 6.32
N GLY A 785 16.37 -7.31 7.23
CA GLY A 785 15.06 -7.90 7.02
C GLY A 785 14.98 -9.26 6.32
N PHE A 786 16.08 -9.79 5.77
CA PHE A 786 16.07 -11.08 5.08
C PHE A 786 15.68 -12.27 5.98
N TYR A 787 14.61 -12.99 5.60
CA TYR A 787 14.01 -14.06 6.39
C TYR A 787 14.22 -15.43 5.72
N THR A 788 14.88 -16.34 6.44
CA THR A 788 15.13 -17.72 5.98
C THR A 788 15.17 -18.67 7.17
N ARG A 789 14.58 -19.85 7.02
CA ARG A 789 14.62 -20.95 8.00
C ARG A 789 16.04 -21.50 8.11
N ALA A 790 16.30 -22.19 9.21
CA ALA A 790 17.55 -22.92 9.44
C ALA A 790 17.77 -24.04 8.41
N SER A 791 19.03 -24.44 8.23
CA SER A 791 19.36 -25.68 7.52
C SER A 791 18.81 -26.89 8.28
N THR A 792 18.46 -27.95 7.55
CA THR A 792 18.01 -29.21 8.16
C THR A 792 19.08 -29.85 9.04
N THR A 793 20.35 -29.72 8.65
CA THR A 793 21.51 -30.16 9.44
C THR A 793 21.59 -29.44 10.79
N PHE A 794 21.35 -28.13 10.82
CA PHE A 794 21.31 -27.38 12.06
C PHE A 794 20.22 -27.89 13.00
N LEU A 795 19.02 -28.14 12.47
CA LEU A 795 17.91 -28.65 13.27
C LEU A 795 18.20 -30.05 13.86
N SER A 796 18.85 -30.93 13.08
CA SER A 796 19.24 -32.26 13.55
C SER A 796 20.34 -32.22 14.60
N ASP A 797 21.36 -31.37 14.43
CA ASP A 797 22.49 -31.28 15.36
C ASP A 797 22.06 -30.77 16.74
N PHE A 798 21.04 -29.90 16.77
CA PHE A 798 20.42 -29.41 18.01
C PHE A 798 19.34 -30.36 18.56
N GLY A 799 19.05 -31.47 17.87
CA GLY A 799 18.06 -32.47 18.30
C GLY A 799 16.64 -31.90 18.42
N LEU A 800 16.28 -30.93 17.58
CA LEU A 800 14.97 -30.27 17.63
C LEU A 800 13.90 -31.13 16.95
N ASN A 801 12.68 -31.16 17.52
CA ASN A 801 11.58 -31.90 16.94
C ASN A 801 11.08 -31.21 15.66
N GLY A 802 11.25 -31.84 14.50
CA GLY A 802 10.93 -31.25 13.21
C GLY A 802 9.47 -30.80 13.04
N LYS A 803 8.50 -31.50 13.65
CA LYS A 803 7.09 -31.10 13.61
C LYS A 803 6.87 -29.79 14.34
N LEU A 804 7.32 -29.71 15.60
CA LEU A 804 7.16 -28.51 16.42
C LEU A 804 7.99 -27.32 15.87
N VAL A 805 9.14 -27.59 15.24
CA VAL A 805 9.92 -26.57 14.52
C VAL A 805 9.11 -25.96 13.38
N ASN A 806 8.48 -26.78 12.53
CA ASN A 806 7.66 -26.28 11.42
C ASN A 806 6.45 -25.48 11.92
N GLU A 807 5.73 -26.00 12.92
CA GLU A 807 4.61 -25.29 13.54
C GLU A 807 5.04 -23.93 14.14
N SER A 808 6.24 -23.89 14.72
CA SER A 808 6.80 -22.65 15.29
C SER A 808 7.22 -21.66 14.21
N TYR A 809 7.81 -22.11 13.10
CA TYR A 809 8.09 -21.25 11.94
C TYR A 809 6.81 -20.69 11.34
N GLU A 810 5.80 -21.53 11.06
CA GLU A 810 4.52 -21.09 10.50
C GLU A 810 3.82 -20.05 11.40
N TRP A 811 3.89 -20.23 12.71
CA TRP A 811 3.34 -19.27 13.68
C TRP A 811 4.03 -17.90 13.61
N VAL A 812 5.36 -17.87 13.45
CA VAL A 812 6.13 -16.63 13.27
C VAL A 812 5.83 -16.01 11.90
N GLU A 813 5.93 -16.80 10.84
CA GLU A 813 5.81 -16.37 9.44
C GLU A 813 4.46 -15.71 9.15
N LYS A 814 3.39 -16.22 9.77
CA LYS A 814 2.04 -15.66 9.63
C LYS A 814 1.97 -14.17 9.97
N LYS A 815 2.83 -13.68 10.88
CA LYS A 815 2.79 -12.30 11.35
C LYS A 815 3.88 -11.42 10.74
N VAL A 816 5.09 -11.93 10.61
CA VAL A 816 6.27 -11.08 10.36
C VAL A 816 7.00 -11.38 9.05
N ALA A 817 6.61 -12.38 8.26
CA ALA A 817 7.36 -12.76 7.05
C ALA A 817 6.51 -12.61 5.77
N PHE A 818 7.10 -12.00 4.76
CA PHE A 818 6.47 -11.68 3.48
C PHE A 818 7.36 -12.08 2.30
N GLU A 819 6.76 -12.26 1.13
CA GLU A 819 7.48 -12.41 -0.14
C GLU A 819 7.89 -11.01 -0.66
N PRO A 820 9.19 -10.75 -0.89
CA PRO A 820 9.65 -9.42 -1.30
C PRO A 820 9.34 -9.14 -2.78
N PRO A 821 9.05 -7.88 -3.15
CA PRO A 821 8.99 -7.48 -4.55
C PRO A 821 10.42 -7.42 -5.13
N VAL A 822 10.80 -8.43 -5.92
CA VAL A 822 12.13 -8.52 -6.53
C VAL A 822 12.22 -7.60 -7.74
N ARG A 823 12.97 -6.50 -7.59
CA ARG A 823 13.18 -5.46 -8.61
C ARG A 823 14.45 -5.70 -9.44
N GLN A 824 14.90 -4.70 -10.21
CA GLN A 824 15.86 -4.86 -11.30
C GLN A 824 17.25 -5.28 -10.81
N TRP A 825 17.76 -4.68 -9.73
CA TRP A 825 19.06 -5.00 -9.14
C TRP A 825 19.07 -6.45 -8.63
N GLN A 826 18.09 -6.79 -7.78
CA GLN A 826 17.97 -8.13 -7.21
C GLN A 826 17.72 -9.20 -8.29
N SER A 827 16.94 -8.87 -9.33
CA SER A 827 16.75 -9.76 -10.49
C SER A 827 18.04 -9.99 -11.26
N ALA A 828 18.85 -8.94 -11.47
CA ALA A 828 20.14 -9.07 -12.15
C ALA A 828 21.12 -9.92 -11.33
N VAL A 829 21.15 -9.76 -10.00
CA VAL A 829 21.95 -10.62 -9.11
C VAL A 829 21.47 -12.07 -9.17
N ARG A 830 20.16 -12.31 -9.09
CA ARG A 830 19.56 -13.65 -9.22
C ARG A 830 19.98 -14.32 -10.51
N ASP A 831 19.79 -13.64 -11.64
CA ASP A 831 20.06 -14.20 -12.95
C ASP A 831 21.56 -14.38 -13.17
N GLY A 832 22.39 -13.45 -12.67
CA GLY A 832 23.84 -13.57 -12.66
C GLY A 832 24.33 -14.76 -11.85
N LEU A 833 23.80 -14.98 -10.64
CA LEU A 833 24.13 -16.14 -9.80
C LEU A 833 23.80 -17.47 -10.50
N VAL A 834 22.66 -17.53 -11.20
CA VAL A 834 22.26 -18.70 -11.98
C VAL A 834 23.17 -18.90 -13.20
N GLU A 835 23.56 -17.82 -13.88
CA GLU A 835 24.49 -17.85 -15.02
C GLU A 835 25.86 -18.41 -14.61
N VAL A 836 26.42 -17.96 -13.49
CA VAL A 836 27.76 -18.35 -13.02
C VAL A 836 27.80 -19.71 -12.31
N GLY A 837 26.67 -20.42 -12.27
CA GLY A 837 26.60 -21.82 -11.83
C GLY A 837 26.13 -22.03 -10.39
N VAL A 838 25.63 -21.02 -9.68
CA VAL A 838 25.01 -21.18 -8.35
C VAL A 838 23.58 -21.73 -8.52
N ARG A 839 23.50 -23.02 -8.83
CA ARG A 839 22.27 -23.73 -9.22
C ARG A 839 21.88 -24.81 -8.20
N PRO A 840 20.60 -25.24 -8.17
CA PRO A 840 19.46 -24.79 -9.00
C PRO A 840 18.92 -23.41 -8.60
N TYR A 841 18.04 -22.84 -9.43
CA TYR A 841 17.18 -21.74 -8.99
C TYR A 841 15.95 -22.33 -8.27
N ASN A 842 15.82 -22.05 -6.97
CA ASN A 842 14.81 -22.62 -6.09
C ASN A 842 13.53 -21.78 -6.01
N GLY A 843 13.40 -20.69 -6.79
CA GLY A 843 12.28 -19.76 -6.68
C GLY A 843 12.23 -19.04 -5.32
N PHE A 844 11.02 -18.66 -4.91
CA PHE A 844 10.76 -18.17 -3.56
C PHE A 844 10.58 -19.34 -2.58
N THR A 845 11.32 -19.30 -1.47
CA THR A 845 11.17 -20.24 -0.37
C THR A 845 11.76 -19.66 0.91
N TYR A 846 11.18 -20.01 2.07
CA TYR A 846 11.82 -19.73 3.35
C TYR A 846 12.94 -20.72 3.67
N ASP A 847 12.97 -21.91 3.07
CA ASP A 847 13.94 -22.94 3.40
C ASP A 847 15.37 -22.57 2.98
N HIS A 848 16.36 -22.97 3.78
CA HIS A 848 17.78 -22.81 3.44
C HIS A 848 18.23 -23.96 2.54
N LEU A 849 18.41 -23.67 1.25
CA LEU A 849 18.71 -24.66 0.20
C LEU A 849 19.88 -24.19 -0.66
N ASN A 850 20.78 -25.11 -1.01
CA ASN A 850 21.86 -24.84 -1.96
C ASN A 850 21.30 -24.37 -3.31
N GLY A 851 22.01 -23.45 -3.97
CA GLY A 851 21.59 -22.81 -5.21
C GLY A 851 21.12 -21.37 -5.00
N THR A 852 20.48 -20.80 -6.01
CA THR A 852 19.96 -19.43 -5.98
C THR A 852 18.51 -19.44 -5.53
N LYS A 853 18.11 -18.55 -4.62
CA LYS A 853 16.72 -18.42 -4.15
C LYS A 853 16.34 -16.98 -3.89
N ILE A 854 15.04 -16.72 -3.88
CA ILE A 854 14.43 -15.54 -3.25
C ILE A 854 14.01 -15.98 -1.84
N GLY A 855 14.46 -15.25 -0.81
CA GLY A 855 14.06 -15.49 0.57
C GLY A 855 12.86 -14.64 0.98
N GLY A 856 12.41 -14.83 2.22
CA GLY A 856 11.43 -13.94 2.83
C GLY A 856 12.02 -12.60 3.20
N THR A 857 11.16 -11.67 3.56
CA THR A 857 11.51 -10.39 4.17
C THR A 857 10.58 -10.12 5.34
N ILE A 858 11.04 -9.38 6.35
CA ILE A 858 10.15 -8.85 7.40
C ILE A 858 9.54 -7.49 7.07
N PHE A 859 9.84 -6.96 5.88
CA PHE A 859 9.20 -5.77 5.35
C PHE A 859 8.02 -6.16 4.48
N ASP A 860 6.87 -5.54 4.69
CA ASP A 860 5.70 -5.76 3.84
C ASP A 860 5.81 -5.04 2.49
N GLN A 861 4.73 -5.10 1.70
CA GLN A 861 4.70 -4.52 0.35
C GLN A 861 4.82 -2.99 0.34
N ASP A 862 4.50 -2.34 1.47
CA ASP A 862 4.61 -0.89 1.66
C ASP A 862 5.98 -0.48 2.22
N GLY A 863 6.85 -1.46 2.50
CA GLY A 863 8.19 -1.24 3.07
C GLY A 863 8.18 -1.01 4.58
N ILE A 864 7.10 -1.40 5.27
CA ILE A 864 6.98 -1.31 6.73
C ILE A 864 7.55 -2.59 7.35
N ARG A 865 8.40 -2.42 8.35
CA ARG A 865 9.07 -3.48 9.09
C ARG A 865 8.15 -4.08 10.15
N HIS A 866 7.96 -5.39 10.09
CA HIS A 866 7.33 -6.19 11.14
C HIS A 866 8.41 -6.87 11.98
N THR A 867 8.40 -6.68 13.29
CA THR A 867 9.48 -7.10 14.19
C THR A 867 9.04 -8.24 15.10
N ALA A 868 9.97 -8.85 15.84
CA ALA A 868 9.62 -9.83 16.86
C ALA A 868 8.67 -9.28 17.94
N ALA A 869 8.62 -7.95 18.15
CA ALA A 869 7.68 -7.32 19.07
C ALA A 869 6.22 -7.51 18.63
N ASP A 870 5.95 -7.64 17.32
CA ASP A 870 4.59 -7.82 16.78
C ASP A 870 4.02 -9.21 17.09
N LEU A 871 4.89 -10.16 17.46
CA LEU A 871 4.48 -11.47 17.96
C LEU A 871 3.88 -11.39 19.36
N LEU A 872 4.05 -10.27 20.09
CA LEU A 872 3.39 -10.03 21.37
C LEU A 872 1.88 -9.81 21.22
N GLU A 873 1.38 -9.54 20.01
CA GLU A 873 -0.06 -9.54 19.73
C GLU A 873 -0.72 -10.89 20.05
N TYR A 874 0.05 -11.98 19.93
CA TYR A 874 -0.43 -13.31 20.29
C TYR A 874 -0.39 -13.57 21.80
N ALA A 875 0.03 -12.62 22.64
CA ALA A 875 0.07 -12.79 24.08
C ALA A 875 -1.33 -12.70 24.71
N ASN A 876 -1.51 -13.35 25.86
CA ASN A 876 -2.66 -13.06 26.72
C ASN A 876 -2.40 -11.73 27.45
N PRO A 877 -3.21 -10.68 27.24
CA PRO A 877 -2.94 -9.37 27.80
C PRO A 877 -3.06 -9.30 29.33
N LYS A 878 -3.74 -10.26 29.96
CA LYS A 878 -3.82 -10.39 31.42
C LYS A 878 -2.65 -11.20 32.00
N GLY A 879 -2.01 -12.03 31.18
CA GLY A 879 -0.92 -12.93 31.59
C GLY A 879 0.47 -12.34 31.37
N LEU A 880 0.61 -11.30 30.55
CA LEU A 880 1.89 -10.66 30.24
C LEU A 880 2.01 -9.29 30.91
N THR A 881 3.22 -8.95 31.35
CA THR A 881 3.63 -7.58 31.69
C THR A 881 4.98 -7.31 31.03
N VAL A 882 5.08 -6.25 30.24
CA VAL A 882 6.33 -5.84 29.58
C VAL A 882 6.78 -4.51 30.18
N LEU A 883 8.03 -4.46 30.65
CA LEU A 883 8.64 -3.25 31.17
C LEU A 883 9.79 -2.80 30.25
N LEU A 884 9.60 -1.64 29.61
CA LEU A 884 10.60 -0.94 28.82
C LEU A 884 11.57 -0.16 29.71
N HIS A 885 12.76 0.12 29.20
CA HIS A 885 13.85 0.79 29.93
C HIS A 885 14.18 0.12 31.29
N ALA A 886 13.99 -1.20 31.38
CA ALA A 886 14.25 -2.03 32.54
C ALA A 886 15.63 -2.70 32.43
N THR A 887 16.67 -2.05 32.95
CA THR A 887 18.04 -2.59 32.89
C THR A 887 18.29 -3.58 34.02
N VAL A 888 18.23 -4.88 33.71
CA VAL A 888 18.56 -5.96 34.65
C VAL A 888 20.04 -5.90 35.05
N GLN A 889 20.29 -5.88 36.36
CA GLN A 889 21.63 -5.73 36.92
C GLN A 889 22.26 -7.10 37.23
N HIS A 890 21.47 -8.00 37.83
CA HIS A 890 21.87 -9.38 38.10
C HIS A 890 20.67 -10.23 38.56
N ILE A 891 20.85 -11.54 38.48
CA ILE A 891 19.96 -12.59 38.97
C ILE A 891 20.25 -12.84 40.46
N LEU A 892 19.20 -13.12 41.23
CA LEU A 892 19.25 -13.38 42.67
C LEU A 892 19.17 -14.88 42.94
N PHE A 893 20.09 -15.38 43.77
CA PHE A 893 20.24 -16.80 44.08
C PHE A 893 20.07 -17.12 45.56
N ARG A 894 19.51 -18.30 45.85
CA ARG A 894 19.60 -18.96 47.16
C ARG A 894 20.61 -20.09 47.11
N THR A 895 21.65 -19.98 47.92
CA THR A 895 22.76 -20.95 47.99
C THR A 895 22.82 -21.68 49.33
N LYS A 896 22.39 -21.05 50.44
CA LYS A 896 22.44 -21.65 51.77
C LYS A 896 21.58 -22.92 51.86
N GLY A 897 22.19 -24.02 52.29
CA GLY A 897 21.51 -25.31 52.50
C GLY A 897 21.11 -26.04 51.22
N ARG A 898 21.66 -25.67 50.06
CA ARG A 898 21.37 -26.33 48.77
C ARG A 898 22.65 -26.84 48.10
N THR A 899 22.52 -27.95 47.37
CA THR A 899 23.58 -28.52 46.53
C THR A 899 23.79 -27.73 45.23
N LYS A 900 22.71 -27.13 44.69
CA LYS A 900 22.74 -26.24 43.52
C LYS A 900 22.16 -24.86 43.89
N PRO A 901 22.77 -23.75 43.42
CA PRO A 901 22.15 -22.43 43.50
C PRO A 901 20.77 -22.43 42.85
N LEU A 902 19.79 -21.84 43.53
CA LEU A 902 18.43 -21.68 43.02
C LEU A 902 18.19 -20.23 42.60
N ALA A 903 17.97 -20.00 41.31
CA ALA A 903 17.55 -18.71 40.79
C ALA A 903 16.11 -18.42 41.23
N HIS A 904 15.86 -17.27 41.87
CA HIS A 904 14.53 -16.98 42.44
C HIS A 904 14.03 -15.55 42.24
N GLY A 905 14.83 -14.67 41.63
CA GLY A 905 14.40 -13.35 41.21
C GLY A 905 15.48 -12.61 40.42
N VAL A 906 15.15 -11.41 39.97
CA VAL A 906 16.07 -10.48 39.32
C VAL A 906 15.97 -9.11 39.97
N MET A 907 17.06 -8.35 39.94
CA MET A 907 17.05 -6.93 40.26
C MET A 907 17.31 -6.12 39.01
N PHE A 908 16.46 -5.13 38.75
CA PHE A 908 16.58 -4.23 37.60
C PHE A 908 16.48 -2.77 38.04
N ARG A 909 16.93 -1.88 37.16
CA ARG A 909 16.78 -0.43 37.33
C ARG A 909 15.89 0.14 36.25
N ASP A 910 15.06 1.12 36.62
CA ASP A 910 14.28 1.91 35.67
C ASP A 910 15.12 3.05 35.06
N ALA A 911 14.51 3.83 34.17
CA ALA A 911 15.14 4.99 33.53
C ALA A 911 15.58 6.10 34.51
N ARG A 912 15.01 6.14 35.73
CA ARG A 912 15.38 7.10 36.79
C ARG A 912 16.49 6.55 37.71
N GLY A 913 16.95 5.33 37.46
CA GLY A 913 17.94 4.64 38.28
C GLY A 913 17.39 4.01 39.56
N ILE A 914 16.06 4.01 39.76
CA ILE A 914 15.39 3.38 40.90
C ILE A 914 15.52 1.86 40.76
N LYS A 915 15.76 1.16 41.87
CA LYS A 915 15.94 -0.29 41.89
C LYS A 915 14.63 -1.00 42.19
N HIS A 916 14.31 -1.98 41.37
CA HIS A 916 13.15 -2.85 41.50
C HIS A 916 13.58 -4.32 41.62
N ARG A 917 12.75 -5.15 42.24
CA ARG A 917 12.99 -6.60 42.37
C ARG A 917 11.77 -7.39 41.89
N ALA A 918 11.98 -8.30 40.96
CA ALA A 918 10.97 -9.26 40.55
C ALA A 918 11.37 -10.65 41.03
N TYR A 919 10.44 -11.38 41.64
CA TYR A 919 10.66 -12.72 42.20
C TYR A 919 9.78 -13.76 41.52
N LEU A 920 10.22 -15.02 41.55
CA LEU A 920 9.38 -16.13 41.14
C LEU A 920 8.30 -16.40 42.19
N ASN A 921 7.07 -16.68 41.74
CA ASN A 921 5.95 -17.09 42.58
C ASN A 921 6.32 -18.36 43.38
N LYS A 922 6.03 -18.36 44.69
CA LYS A 922 6.33 -19.49 45.59
C LYS A 922 5.32 -20.62 45.53
N GLN A 923 4.11 -20.34 45.03
CA GLN A 923 2.95 -21.24 45.13
C GLN A 923 2.97 -22.37 44.09
N ARG A 924 3.68 -22.19 42.97
CA ARG A 924 3.73 -23.17 41.87
C ARG A 924 5.14 -23.74 41.72
N SER A 925 5.25 -25.06 41.59
CA SER A 925 6.52 -25.73 41.28
C SER A 925 6.94 -25.45 39.83
N LYS A 926 8.26 -25.41 39.55
CA LYS A 926 8.85 -25.21 38.21
C LYS A 926 8.68 -23.81 37.58
N ASN A 927 8.58 -22.77 38.40
CA ASN A 927 8.75 -21.38 37.95
C ASN A 927 10.22 -21.12 37.60
N GLU A 928 10.50 -20.36 36.54
CA GLU A 928 11.86 -20.22 35.99
C GLU A 928 12.17 -18.77 35.58
N ILE A 929 13.46 -18.41 35.67
CA ILE A 929 14.00 -17.20 35.04
C ILE A 929 14.63 -17.62 33.71
N ILE A 930 14.30 -16.90 32.64
CA ILE A 930 14.82 -17.18 31.31
C ILE A 930 15.56 -15.96 30.80
N VAL A 931 16.84 -16.14 30.45
CA VAL A 931 17.68 -15.09 29.90
C VAL A 931 17.62 -15.16 28.37
N SER A 932 17.17 -14.09 27.75
CA SER A 932 17.04 -13.90 26.29
C SER A 932 17.66 -12.55 25.87
N ALA A 933 18.76 -12.18 26.52
CA ALA A 933 19.45 -10.88 26.36
C ALA A 933 20.42 -10.84 25.16
N GLY A 934 20.44 -11.89 24.34
CA GLY A 934 21.23 -12.02 23.13
C GLY A 934 22.69 -12.45 23.38
N ALA A 935 23.41 -12.73 22.29
CA ALA A 935 24.79 -13.23 22.30
C ALA A 935 25.77 -12.43 23.17
N LEU A 936 25.57 -11.12 23.31
CA LEU A 936 26.40 -10.28 24.19
C LEU A 936 25.81 -10.12 25.58
N GLY A 937 24.49 -9.95 25.69
CA GLY A 937 23.82 -9.63 26.95
C GLY A 937 23.70 -10.82 27.89
N SER A 938 23.46 -12.02 27.36
CA SER A 938 23.25 -13.24 28.16
C SER A 938 24.51 -13.69 28.91
N PRO A 939 25.67 -13.89 28.27
CA PRO A 939 26.91 -14.20 29.00
C PRO A 939 27.34 -13.05 29.92
N GLN A 940 27.13 -11.79 29.52
CA GLN A 940 27.39 -10.63 30.36
C GLN A 940 26.56 -10.70 31.65
N LEU A 941 25.25 -10.95 31.55
CA LEU A 941 24.37 -11.02 32.70
C LEU A 941 24.68 -12.20 33.62
N LEU A 942 25.00 -13.38 33.06
CA LEU A 942 25.43 -14.52 33.87
C LEU A 942 26.68 -14.19 34.69
N MET A 943 27.69 -13.58 34.07
CA MET A 943 28.91 -13.17 34.77
C MET A 943 28.63 -12.10 35.84
N LEU A 944 27.82 -11.07 35.52
CA LEU A 944 27.42 -10.04 36.49
C LEU A 944 26.64 -10.64 37.68
N SER A 945 25.98 -11.78 37.46
CA SER A 945 25.24 -12.52 38.47
C SER A 945 26.08 -13.56 39.23
N GLY A 946 27.38 -13.65 38.96
CA GLY A 946 28.31 -14.54 39.65
C GLY A 946 28.42 -15.95 39.05
N ILE A 947 27.89 -16.19 37.84
CA ILE A 947 28.04 -17.45 37.10
C ILE A 947 29.04 -17.23 35.96
N GLY A 948 30.24 -17.82 36.07
CA GLY A 948 31.29 -17.63 35.06
C GLY A 948 32.69 -18.10 35.49
N PRO A 949 33.75 -17.73 34.75
CA PRO A 949 35.11 -18.08 35.10
C PRO A 949 35.54 -17.44 36.42
N GLU A 950 35.95 -18.26 37.39
CA GLU A 950 36.17 -17.80 38.78
C GLU A 950 37.21 -16.70 38.89
N VAL A 951 38.34 -16.86 38.18
CA VAL A 951 39.44 -15.88 38.18
C VAL A 951 38.97 -14.53 37.63
N HIS A 952 38.17 -14.54 36.56
CA HIS A 952 37.60 -13.33 35.94
C HIS A 952 36.59 -12.65 36.87
N LEU A 953 35.70 -13.41 37.50
CA LEU A 953 34.73 -12.83 38.45
C LEU A 953 35.42 -12.20 39.66
N LYS A 954 36.45 -12.86 40.20
CA LYS A 954 37.27 -12.34 41.30
C LYS A 954 38.01 -11.05 40.92
N SER A 955 38.58 -10.96 39.72
CA SER A 955 39.29 -9.75 39.27
C SER A 955 38.36 -8.53 39.20
N HIS A 956 37.09 -8.74 38.86
CA HIS A 956 36.05 -7.72 38.89
C HIS A 956 35.40 -7.53 40.26
N LYS A 957 35.82 -8.23 41.34
CA LYS A 957 35.17 -8.18 42.67
C LYS A 957 33.67 -8.56 42.61
N ILE A 958 33.33 -9.58 41.84
CA ILE A 958 31.98 -10.17 41.77
C ILE A 958 31.99 -11.45 42.61
N THR A 959 31.00 -11.62 43.48
CA THR A 959 30.87 -12.81 44.32
C THR A 959 30.57 -14.02 43.43
N LEU A 960 31.40 -15.06 43.54
CA LEU A 960 31.21 -16.32 42.83
C LEU A 960 29.96 -17.04 43.36
N VAL A 961 29.01 -17.32 42.47
CA VAL A 961 27.83 -18.17 42.72
C VAL A 961 28.10 -19.58 42.18
N LEU A 962 28.62 -19.67 40.96
CA LEU A 962 28.99 -20.93 40.32
C LEU A 962 30.18 -20.71 39.39
N HIS A 963 31.21 -21.54 39.52
CA HIS A 963 32.28 -21.59 38.54
C HIS A 963 31.78 -22.28 37.27
N GLN A 964 31.63 -21.50 36.20
CA GLN A 964 31.26 -21.99 34.87
C GLN A 964 32.26 -21.42 33.85
N PRO A 965 33.36 -22.16 33.54
CA PRO A 965 34.46 -21.63 32.73
C PRO A 965 34.09 -21.34 31.28
N PHE A 966 32.99 -21.92 30.76
CA PHE A 966 32.59 -21.75 29.37
C PHE A 966 31.71 -20.51 29.11
N VAL A 967 31.23 -19.81 30.15
CA VAL A 967 30.46 -18.57 29.95
C VAL A 967 31.35 -17.50 29.34
N GLY A 968 30.92 -16.97 28.20
CA GLY A 968 31.66 -15.98 27.42
C GLY A 968 32.65 -16.59 26.43
N LEU A 969 32.87 -17.92 26.41
CA LEU A 969 33.72 -18.57 25.40
C LEU A 969 32.92 -18.99 24.17
N GLY A 970 33.62 -19.23 23.06
CA GLY A 970 33.01 -19.67 21.80
C GLY A 970 32.18 -18.57 21.13
N MET A 971 32.60 -17.32 21.27
CA MET A 971 31.98 -16.19 20.57
C MET A 971 32.38 -16.23 19.11
N SER A 972 31.41 -16.28 18.21
CA SER A 972 31.65 -16.31 16.76
C SER A 972 30.84 -15.23 16.08
N ASP A 973 31.38 -14.66 15.01
CA ASP A 973 30.67 -13.74 14.13
C ASP A 973 31.02 -14.08 12.70
N ASN A 974 30.02 -14.29 11.85
CA ASN A 974 30.26 -14.63 10.46
C ASN A 974 30.95 -13.44 9.75
N PRO A 975 32.15 -13.63 9.19
CA PRO A 975 32.77 -12.63 8.34
C PRO A 975 31.85 -12.26 7.17
N MET A 976 31.78 -10.97 6.88
CA MET A 976 31.24 -10.41 5.65
C MET A 976 32.35 -9.70 4.88
N ASN A 977 32.38 -9.90 3.57
CA ASN A 977 33.12 -9.06 2.65
C ASN A 977 32.18 -8.59 1.54
N ALA A 978 32.36 -7.35 1.08
CA ALA A 978 31.49 -6.76 0.08
C ALA A 978 32.30 -6.09 -1.02
N ILE A 979 31.69 -5.96 -2.20
CA ILE A 979 32.20 -5.16 -3.32
C ILE A 979 31.12 -4.14 -3.66
N PHE A 980 31.50 -2.86 -3.63
CA PHE A 980 30.65 -1.81 -4.16
C PHE A 980 30.69 -1.83 -5.69
N VAL A 981 29.52 -1.75 -6.33
CA VAL A 981 29.41 -1.61 -7.78
C VAL A 981 28.67 -0.30 -8.09
N PRO A 982 29.38 0.73 -8.57
CA PRO A 982 28.75 1.96 -9.03
C PRO A 982 28.00 1.70 -10.34
N SER A 983 26.83 2.32 -10.46
CA SER A 983 25.90 2.04 -11.55
C SER A 983 25.67 3.24 -12.46
N PRO A 984 25.75 3.05 -13.80
CA PRO A 984 25.39 4.09 -14.77
C PRO A 984 23.88 4.33 -14.84
N ALA A 985 23.06 3.39 -14.36
CA ALA A 985 21.61 3.48 -14.32
C ALA A 985 21.13 3.76 -12.89
N PRO A 986 20.00 4.47 -12.71
CA PRO A 986 19.35 4.56 -11.42
C PRO A 986 19.01 3.15 -10.88
N VAL A 987 19.34 2.91 -9.61
CA VAL A 987 19.06 1.66 -8.90
C VAL A 987 17.99 1.91 -7.84
N GLU A 988 17.04 0.99 -7.71
CA GLU A 988 16.04 1.06 -6.65
C GLU A 988 16.63 0.81 -5.26
N VAL A 989 15.99 1.35 -4.21
CA VAL A 989 16.24 0.90 -2.84
C VAL A 989 15.81 -0.56 -2.74
N SER A 990 16.76 -1.46 -2.49
CA SER A 990 16.48 -2.85 -2.16
C SER A 990 17.49 -3.36 -1.12
N LEU A 991 16.98 -3.92 -0.02
CA LEU A 991 17.78 -4.69 0.92
C LEU A 991 17.90 -6.15 0.41
N ILE A 992 18.42 -7.05 1.24
CA ILE A 992 18.67 -8.44 0.84
C ILE A 992 17.34 -9.16 0.59
N GLN A 993 17.19 -9.68 -0.64
CA GLN A 993 16.02 -10.46 -1.08
C GLN A 993 16.43 -11.75 -1.80
N VAL A 994 17.53 -11.68 -2.56
CA VAL A 994 18.11 -12.80 -3.30
C VAL A 994 19.38 -13.27 -2.61
N VAL A 995 19.55 -14.58 -2.55
CA VAL A 995 20.79 -15.20 -2.08
C VAL A 995 21.22 -16.36 -2.98
N GLY A 996 22.53 -16.44 -3.25
CA GLY A 996 23.20 -17.60 -3.82
C GLY A 996 23.90 -18.41 -2.73
N ILE A 997 23.40 -19.60 -2.42
CA ILE A 997 23.97 -20.49 -1.41
C ILE A 997 24.90 -21.50 -2.10
N THR A 998 26.21 -21.33 -1.92
CA THR A 998 27.20 -22.19 -2.58
C THR A 998 27.49 -23.47 -1.79
N ARG A 999 27.91 -24.53 -2.48
CA ARG A 999 28.24 -25.83 -1.85
C ARG A 999 29.48 -25.78 -0.96
N PHE A 1000 30.38 -24.83 -1.21
CA PHE A 1000 31.59 -24.64 -0.40
C PHE A 1000 31.35 -23.74 0.83
N GLY A 1001 30.11 -23.23 1.00
CA GLY A 1001 29.70 -22.54 2.22
C GLY A 1001 29.95 -21.04 2.23
N SER A 1002 29.77 -20.36 1.09
CA SER A 1002 29.63 -18.90 1.03
C SER A 1002 28.23 -18.56 0.52
N PHE A 1003 27.63 -17.51 1.10
CA PHE A 1003 26.30 -17.03 0.77
C PHE A 1003 26.43 -15.66 0.13
N ILE A 1004 26.04 -15.54 -1.14
CA ILE A 1004 26.18 -14.32 -1.92
C ILE A 1004 24.86 -13.57 -1.91
N GLU A 1005 24.86 -12.36 -1.38
CA GLU A 1005 23.68 -11.50 -1.21
C GLU A 1005 23.95 -10.13 -1.85
N ALA A 1006 22.90 -9.32 -1.98
CA ALA A 1006 23.05 -7.97 -2.52
C ALA A 1006 22.08 -6.97 -1.90
N ALA A 1007 22.48 -5.70 -1.92
CA ALA A 1007 21.65 -4.55 -1.54
C ALA A 1007 21.97 -3.35 -2.44
N SER A 1008 21.02 -2.44 -2.65
CA SER A 1008 21.19 -1.26 -3.52
C SER A 1008 20.29 -0.10 -3.13
N GLY A 1009 20.60 1.09 -3.66
CA GLY A 1009 19.70 2.25 -3.78
C GLY A 1009 19.23 2.93 -2.50
N GLU A 1010 19.44 2.37 -1.31
CA GLU A 1010 19.32 3.13 -0.06
C GLU A 1010 20.17 4.40 -0.17
N ASN A 1011 19.67 5.54 0.28
CA ASN A 1011 20.33 6.85 0.16
C ASN A 1011 21.77 6.84 0.68
N PHE A 1012 22.73 6.43 -0.16
CA PHE A 1012 24.08 6.95 -0.23
C PHE A 1012 24.06 8.38 -0.84
N ALA A 1013 22.91 8.78 -1.41
CA ALA A 1013 22.57 10.13 -1.86
C ALA A 1013 21.04 10.33 -1.91
N SER A 1014 20.38 10.85 -0.85
CA SER A 1014 19.20 11.75 -0.96
C SER A 1014 18.59 12.17 0.40
N GLY A 1015 18.15 13.43 0.47
CA GLY A 1015 16.85 13.80 1.07
C GLY A 1015 16.85 14.55 2.39
N SER A 1016 17.64 14.15 3.39
CA SER A 1016 17.77 14.95 4.62
C SER A 1016 18.92 15.94 4.45
N ALA A 1017 18.88 17.11 5.10
CA ALA A 1017 19.95 18.12 5.06
C ALA A 1017 21.34 17.61 5.55
N LYS A 1018 21.51 16.30 5.79
CA LYS A 1018 22.77 15.63 6.11
C LYS A 1018 22.93 14.39 5.21
N ARG A 1019 23.94 14.41 4.34
CA ARG A 1019 24.43 13.21 3.61
C ARG A 1019 24.74 12.10 4.63
N ASP A 1020 24.11 10.93 4.50
CA ASP A 1020 24.42 9.72 5.25
C ASP A 1020 24.83 8.66 4.23
N PHE A 1021 26.07 8.15 4.30
CA PHE A 1021 26.65 7.34 3.22
C PHE A 1021 26.39 5.84 3.45
N GLY A 1022 25.18 5.49 3.90
CA GLY A 1022 24.75 4.12 4.18
C GLY A 1022 25.78 3.29 4.97
N MET A 1023 26.05 2.07 4.51
CA MET A 1023 27.04 1.13 5.08
C MET A 1023 28.50 1.62 5.00
N PHE A 1024 28.76 2.80 4.41
CA PHE A 1024 30.09 3.42 4.32
C PHE A 1024 30.17 4.76 5.06
N SER A 1025 29.12 5.12 5.80
CA SER A 1025 29.06 6.39 6.50
C SER A 1025 30.21 6.52 7.50
N PRO A 1026 31.02 7.59 7.45
CA PRO A 1026 31.96 7.84 8.54
C PRO A 1026 31.21 7.98 9.86
N LYS A 1027 29.90 8.31 9.87
CA LYS A 1027 29.06 8.36 11.08
C LYS A 1027 28.76 6.99 11.70
N ILE A 1028 28.88 5.90 10.92
CA ILE A 1028 28.98 4.53 11.47
C ILE A 1028 30.44 4.20 11.88
N GLY A 1029 31.28 5.25 12.03
CA GLY A 1029 32.65 5.37 12.56
C GLY A 1029 33.72 4.62 11.81
N GLN A 1030 33.65 4.76 10.51
CA GLN A 1030 34.60 4.25 9.55
C GLN A 1030 35.75 5.26 9.37
N LEU A 1031 36.85 5.02 10.09
CA LEU A 1031 38.11 5.81 10.05
C LEU A 1031 39.34 4.91 9.88
N SER A 1032 39.25 3.92 9.00
CA SER A 1032 40.31 2.91 8.80
C SER A 1032 41.65 3.51 8.33
N THR A 1033 41.62 4.70 7.72
CA THR A 1033 42.80 5.36 7.13
C THR A 1033 43.73 5.99 8.17
N LEU A 1034 43.30 6.10 9.44
CA LEU A 1034 44.10 6.67 10.53
C LEU A 1034 44.51 5.61 11.55
N PRO A 1035 45.71 5.69 12.16
CA PRO A 1035 46.13 4.84 13.26
C PRO A 1035 45.19 4.93 14.48
N PRO A 1036 45.01 3.86 15.29
CA PRO A 1036 44.07 3.85 16.42
C PRO A 1036 44.20 5.01 17.42
N LYS A 1037 45.43 5.52 17.65
CA LYS A 1037 45.70 6.65 18.55
C LYS A 1037 45.28 8.01 17.98
N GLU A 1038 45.11 8.10 16.67
CA GLU A 1038 44.79 9.33 15.92
C GLU A 1038 43.31 9.39 15.51
N ARG A 1039 42.52 8.37 15.86
CA ARG A 1039 41.07 8.29 15.63
C ARG A 1039 40.30 9.10 16.67
N THR A 1040 40.47 10.40 16.65
CA THR A 1040 39.78 11.34 17.55
C THR A 1040 38.42 11.76 16.98
N PRO A 1041 37.51 12.36 17.80
CA PRO A 1041 36.27 12.96 17.30
C PRO A 1041 36.49 13.99 16.19
N GLU A 1042 37.63 14.69 16.21
CA GLU A 1042 38.01 15.67 15.18
C GLU A 1042 38.39 14.98 13.86
N ALA A 1043 39.09 13.85 13.93
CA ALA A 1043 39.37 13.02 12.75
C ALA A 1043 38.09 12.46 12.12
N LEU A 1044 37.11 12.09 12.95
CA LEU A 1044 35.77 11.67 12.53
C LEU A 1044 35.03 12.80 11.81
N ALA A 1045 35.05 14.01 12.38
CA ALA A 1045 34.44 15.18 11.77
C ALA A 1045 35.05 15.50 10.40
N LYS A 1046 36.39 15.41 10.29
CA LYS A 1046 37.11 15.62 9.03
C LYS A 1046 36.77 14.58 7.97
N ALA A 1047 36.68 13.29 8.33
CA ALA A 1047 36.28 12.26 7.38
C ALA A 1047 34.82 12.39 6.91
N ILE A 1048 33.92 12.83 7.79
CA ILE A 1048 32.54 13.19 7.43
C ILE A 1048 32.56 14.34 6.41
N GLU A 1049 33.38 15.38 6.66
CA GLU A 1049 33.52 16.52 5.77
C GLU A 1049 34.07 16.14 4.40
N ASP A 1050 35.12 15.32 4.35
CA ASP A 1050 35.74 14.89 3.09
C ASP A 1050 34.81 14.00 2.26
N MET A 1051 34.09 13.07 2.88
CA MET A 1051 33.05 12.29 2.17
C MET A 1051 31.90 13.19 1.69
N SER A 1052 31.57 14.26 2.42
CA SER A 1052 30.54 15.21 2.00
C SER A 1052 30.93 16.08 0.81
N LYS A 1053 32.18 15.99 0.34
CA LYS A 1053 32.66 16.67 -0.87
C LYS A 1053 32.61 15.79 -2.12
N LEU A 1054 32.33 14.50 -1.98
CA LEU A 1054 32.21 13.57 -3.11
C LEU A 1054 30.91 13.81 -3.91
N ASP A 1055 30.95 13.55 -5.22
CA ASP A 1055 29.82 13.68 -6.15
C ASP A 1055 28.73 12.63 -5.83
N GLU A 1056 27.45 13.00 -5.94
CA GLU A 1056 26.32 12.09 -5.78
C GLU A 1056 26.38 10.89 -6.74
N ALA A 1057 26.98 11.08 -7.93
CA ALA A 1057 27.18 9.99 -8.88
C ALA A 1057 28.10 8.88 -8.34
N ALA A 1058 29.03 9.19 -7.42
CA ALA A 1058 29.92 8.20 -6.80
C ALA A 1058 29.18 7.22 -5.88
N PHE A 1059 27.93 7.53 -5.54
CA PHE A 1059 27.10 6.82 -4.58
C PHE A 1059 25.89 6.13 -5.23
N ARG A 1060 25.73 6.26 -6.55
CA ARG A 1060 24.70 5.54 -7.31
C ARG A 1060 25.19 4.13 -7.56
N GLY A 1061 24.57 3.14 -6.92
CA GLY A 1061 24.98 1.74 -7.05
C GLY A 1061 24.51 0.86 -5.91
N GLY A 1062 25.15 -0.29 -5.77
CA GLY A 1062 24.83 -1.23 -4.72
C GLY A 1062 26.00 -2.14 -4.38
N PHE A 1063 25.79 -2.97 -3.38
CA PHE A 1063 26.74 -3.94 -2.87
C PHE A 1063 26.33 -5.33 -3.31
N ILE A 1064 27.33 -6.10 -3.71
CA ILE A 1064 27.24 -7.55 -3.69
C ILE A 1064 28.19 -8.00 -2.57
N LEU A 1065 27.66 -8.78 -1.64
CA LEU A 1065 28.37 -9.18 -0.43
C LEU A 1065 28.35 -10.69 -0.28
N GLU A 1066 29.35 -11.21 0.41
CA GLU A 1066 29.46 -12.61 0.75
C GLU A 1066 29.50 -12.79 2.26
N LYS A 1067 28.83 -13.84 2.75
CA LYS A 1067 28.89 -14.33 4.12
C LYS A 1067 29.36 -15.78 4.11
N ILE A 1068 30.37 -16.11 4.90
CA ILE A 1068 30.78 -17.51 5.07
C ILE A 1068 29.92 -18.28 6.09
N THR A 1069 29.74 -19.57 5.84
CA THR A 1069 29.11 -20.51 6.79
C THR A 1069 30.02 -20.81 7.99
N GLY A 1070 29.45 -21.30 9.08
CA GLY A 1070 30.14 -21.44 10.37
C GLY A 1070 29.99 -20.15 11.20
N PRO A 1071 31.08 -19.40 11.48
CA PRO A 1071 32.49 -19.66 11.11
C PRO A 1071 33.14 -20.72 12.03
N ILE A 1072 34.33 -21.20 11.67
CA ILE A 1072 35.13 -22.09 12.54
C ILE A 1072 35.88 -21.24 13.58
N SER A 1073 36.36 -20.09 13.14
CA SER A 1073 37.00 -19.10 13.99
C SER A 1073 36.05 -18.69 15.13
N SER A 1074 36.56 -18.74 16.36
CA SER A 1074 35.82 -18.34 17.54
C SER A 1074 36.75 -17.66 18.54
N GLY A 1075 36.17 -16.79 19.36
CA GLY A 1075 36.87 -16.07 20.40
C GLY A 1075 36.09 -16.06 21.70
N GLN A 1076 36.12 -14.92 22.38
CA GLN A 1076 35.62 -14.80 23.75
C GLN A 1076 35.05 -13.42 24.06
N LEU A 1077 34.23 -13.38 25.10
CA LEU A 1077 33.60 -12.20 25.67
C LEU A 1077 33.95 -12.13 27.16
N THR A 1078 34.46 -10.97 27.58
CA THR A 1078 34.82 -10.70 28.98
C THR A 1078 34.17 -9.41 29.46
N LEU A 1079 33.92 -9.32 30.76
CA LEU A 1079 33.40 -8.09 31.36
C LEU A 1079 34.44 -6.97 31.25
N ARG A 1080 34.00 -5.78 30.85
CA ARG A 1080 34.79 -4.55 30.98
C ARG A 1080 34.62 -3.93 32.37
N THR A 1081 33.39 -3.85 32.83
CA THR A 1081 32.99 -3.22 34.10
C THR A 1081 31.84 -4.01 34.73
N LYS A 1082 31.40 -3.58 35.93
CA LYS A 1082 30.17 -4.09 36.56
C LYS A 1082 28.88 -3.43 36.06
N ASP A 1083 28.98 -2.38 35.25
CA ASP A 1083 27.82 -1.67 34.75
C ASP A 1083 27.23 -2.42 33.54
N PRO A 1084 26.00 -2.95 33.61
CA PRO A 1084 25.38 -3.66 32.50
C PRO A 1084 25.10 -2.78 31.27
N ASN A 1085 25.12 -1.45 31.42
CA ASN A 1085 24.96 -0.53 30.31
C ASN A 1085 26.20 -0.46 29.41
N VAL A 1086 27.36 -0.83 29.93
CA VAL A 1086 28.63 -0.81 29.19
C VAL A 1086 28.75 -2.09 28.37
N ASN A 1087 29.15 -1.98 27.10
CA ASN A 1087 29.42 -3.14 26.26
C ASN A 1087 30.58 -3.98 26.84
N PRO A 1088 30.46 -5.32 26.86
CA PRO A 1088 31.58 -6.18 27.22
C PRO A 1088 32.71 -6.07 26.19
N ILE A 1089 33.90 -6.56 26.54
CA ILE A 1089 34.99 -6.74 25.60
C ILE A 1089 34.72 -8.03 24.84
N VAL A 1090 34.80 -8.01 23.51
CA VAL A 1090 34.55 -9.18 22.67
C VAL A 1090 35.60 -9.30 21.58
N ARG A 1091 36.06 -10.52 21.33
CA ARG A 1091 36.95 -10.90 20.24
C ARG A 1091 36.33 -12.08 19.50
N PHE A 1092 36.35 -12.04 18.16
CA PHE A 1092 35.81 -13.10 17.31
C PHE A 1092 36.90 -13.88 16.57
N ASN A 1093 38.12 -13.34 16.47
CA ASN A 1093 39.26 -13.94 15.76
C ASN A 1093 38.98 -14.16 14.26
N TYR A 1094 38.42 -13.17 13.56
CA TYR A 1094 38.08 -13.29 12.13
C TYR A 1094 39.26 -13.84 11.31
N PHE A 1095 39.00 -14.89 10.51
CA PHE A 1095 40.00 -15.56 9.65
C PHE A 1095 41.22 -16.13 10.39
N GLN A 1096 41.11 -16.43 11.67
CA GLN A 1096 42.12 -17.20 12.39
C GLN A 1096 42.28 -18.60 11.79
N GLU A 1097 41.17 -19.23 11.42
CA GLU A 1097 41.15 -20.52 10.74
C GLU A 1097 41.29 -20.35 9.22
N PRO A 1098 42.26 -21.03 8.56
CA PRO A 1098 42.51 -20.87 7.12
C PRO A 1098 41.31 -21.21 6.22
N GLU A 1099 40.46 -22.15 6.64
CA GLU A 1099 39.26 -22.56 5.91
C GLU A 1099 38.24 -21.42 5.79
N ASP A 1100 38.12 -20.58 6.81
CA ASP A 1100 37.22 -19.43 6.78
C ASP A 1100 37.71 -18.40 5.74
N LEU A 1101 39.02 -18.15 5.70
CA LEU A 1101 39.64 -17.27 4.71
C LEU A 1101 39.47 -17.82 3.29
N LYS A 1102 39.69 -19.12 3.10
CA LYS A 1102 39.50 -19.79 1.82
C LYS A 1102 38.07 -19.65 1.30
N ARG A 1103 37.07 -19.78 2.17
CA ARG A 1103 35.66 -19.57 1.81
C ARG A 1103 35.38 -18.14 1.36
N CYS A 1104 35.95 -17.15 2.05
CA CYS A 1104 35.82 -15.74 1.64
C CYS A 1104 36.38 -15.53 0.24
N VAL A 1105 37.61 -16.02 -0.03
CA VAL A 1105 38.25 -15.89 -1.34
C VAL A 1105 37.40 -16.52 -2.45
N GLU A 1106 36.85 -17.71 -2.23
CA GLU A 1106 35.95 -18.34 -3.20
C GLU A 1106 34.62 -17.59 -3.36
N GLY A 1107 34.09 -16.99 -2.28
CA GLY A 1107 32.92 -16.12 -2.32
C GLY A 1107 33.14 -14.87 -3.18
N ILE A 1108 34.26 -14.18 -2.98
CA ILE A 1108 34.66 -13.01 -3.78
C ILE A 1108 34.83 -13.35 -5.27
N LYS A 1109 35.39 -14.51 -5.60
CA LYS A 1109 35.46 -15.01 -7.00
C LYS A 1109 34.08 -15.24 -7.62
N ILE A 1110 33.08 -15.63 -6.83
CA ILE A 1110 31.70 -15.73 -7.35
C ILE A 1110 31.12 -14.33 -7.56
N ILE A 1111 31.35 -13.39 -6.65
CA ILE A 1111 30.90 -12.00 -6.81
C ILE A 1111 31.47 -11.38 -8.09
N GLU A 1112 32.78 -11.55 -8.33
CA GLU A 1112 33.44 -11.16 -9.58
C GLU A 1112 32.66 -11.65 -10.81
N LYS A 1113 32.40 -12.95 -10.88
CA LYS A 1113 31.67 -13.56 -12.00
C LYS A 1113 30.25 -13.02 -12.13
N VAL A 1114 29.56 -12.76 -11.02
CA VAL A 1114 28.21 -12.16 -11.05
C VAL A 1114 28.26 -10.75 -11.64
N ILE A 1115 29.24 -9.94 -11.22
CA ILE A 1115 29.45 -8.58 -11.74
C ILE A 1115 29.75 -8.59 -13.25
N GLU A 1116 30.44 -9.60 -13.75
CA GLU A 1116 30.78 -9.78 -15.17
C GLU A 1116 29.68 -10.45 -16.00
N SER A 1117 28.65 -10.99 -15.35
CA SER A 1117 27.57 -11.71 -16.03
C SER A 1117 26.74 -10.82 -16.95
N LYS A 1118 26.17 -11.42 -18.00
CA LYS A 1118 25.31 -10.70 -18.96
C LYS A 1118 24.11 -10.01 -18.29
N PRO A 1119 23.39 -10.63 -17.33
CA PRO A 1119 22.27 -9.99 -16.63
C PRO A 1119 22.68 -8.74 -15.86
N PHE A 1120 23.89 -8.71 -15.30
CA PHE A 1120 24.38 -7.61 -14.47
C PHE A 1120 25.03 -6.47 -15.27
N SER A 1121 25.33 -6.69 -16.55
CA SER A 1121 26.02 -5.71 -17.43
C SER A 1121 25.39 -4.31 -17.45
N LYS A 1122 24.07 -4.18 -17.31
CA LYS A 1122 23.36 -2.88 -17.29
C LYS A 1122 23.69 -2.02 -16.07
N PHE A 1123 24.18 -2.63 -14.99
CA PHE A 1123 24.45 -1.96 -13.72
C PHE A 1123 25.93 -1.66 -13.49
N LYS A 1124 26.81 -1.96 -14.46
CA LYS A 1124 28.26 -1.76 -14.37
C LYS A 1124 28.74 -0.85 -15.52
N TYR A 1125 29.78 -0.06 -15.25
CA TYR A 1125 30.49 0.67 -16.30
C TYR A 1125 31.44 -0.25 -17.10
N ASN A 1126 31.40 -0.18 -18.43
CA ASN A 1126 32.24 -0.99 -19.31
C ASN A 1126 33.76 -0.84 -19.07
N ASN A 1127 34.20 0.32 -18.56
CA ASN A 1127 35.61 0.65 -18.37
C ASN A 1127 36.09 0.44 -16.91
N MET A 1128 35.35 -0.32 -16.10
CA MET A 1128 35.67 -0.54 -14.69
C MET A 1128 35.96 -2.04 -14.42
N PRO A 1129 37.23 -2.48 -14.55
CA PRO A 1129 37.61 -3.86 -14.27
C PRO A 1129 37.56 -4.15 -12.75
N LEU A 1130 37.59 -5.42 -12.37
CA LEU A 1130 37.41 -5.81 -10.97
C LEU A 1130 38.46 -5.19 -10.05
N GLU A 1131 39.71 -5.07 -10.51
CA GLU A 1131 40.81 -4.51 -9.70
C GLU A 1131 40.50 -3.08 -9.25
N VAL A 1132 39.80 -2.31 -10.09
CA VAL A 1132 39.34 -0.96 -9.72
C VAL A 1132 38.27 -1.04 -8.65
N LEU A 1133 37.28 -1.93 -8.77
CA LEU A 1133 36.21 -2.13 -7.78
C LEU A 1133 36.77 -2.60 -6.43
N LEU A 1134 37.71 -3.54 -6.45
CA LEU A 1134 38.41 -4.03 -5.25
C LEU A 1134 39.22 -2.90 -4.60
N ASN A 1135 39.98 -2.12 -5.38
CA ASN A 1135 40.73 -0.99 -4.84
C ASN A 1135 39.83 0.10 -4.28
N MET A 1136 38.70 0.40 -4.92
CA MET A 1136 37.71 1.36 -4.39
C MET A 1136 37.17 0.89 -3.04
N THR A 1137 36.81 -0.39 -2.94
CA THR A 1137 36.25 -0.96 -1.71
C THR A 1137 37.32 -1.09 -0.61
N ALA A 1138 38.52 -1.56 -0.96
CA ALA A 1138 39.65 -1.68 -0.04
C ALA A 1138 40.14 -0.32 0.48
N ASN A 1139 40.04 0.75 -0.30
CA ASN A 1139 40.36 2.10 0.16
C ASN A 1139 39.25 2.74 1.00
N SER A 1140 38.03 2.22 0.93
CA SER A 1140 36.90 2.70 1.72
C SER A 1140 37.05 2.36 3.21
N PRO A 1141 36.52 3.18 4.14
CA PRO A 1141 36.87 3.06 5.54
C PRO A 1141 36.12 1.98 6.36
N VAL A 1142 35.87 0.80 5.80
CA VAL A 1142 34.93 -0.22 6.32
C VAL A 1142 35.15 -0.76 7.75
N ASN A 1143 36.39 -0.78 8.25
CA ASN A 1143 36.75 -1.30 9.58
C ASN A 1143 37.91 -0.49 10.20
N LEU A 1144 38.53 -0.97 11.28
CA LEU A 1144 39.63 -0.28 11.94
C LEU A 1144 40.99 -0.99 11.77
N LEU A 1145 41.10 -1.92 10.83
CA LEU A 1145 42.29 -2.72 10.57
C LEU A 1145 43.35 -1.94 9.75
N PRO A 1146 44.65 -2.17 9.97
CA PRO A 1146 45.71 -1.64 9.11
C PRO A 1146 45.57 -2.15 7.68
N LYS A 1147 45.74 -1.25 6.70
CA LYS A 1147 45.67 -1.58 5.26
C LYS A 1147 47.05 -1.84 4.68
N HIS A 1148 47.18 -2.91 3.91
CA HIS A 1148 48.45 -3.32 3.30
C HIS A 1148 48.52 -2.83 1.85
N ARG A 1149 48.78 -1.52 1.66
CA ARG A 1149 48.76 -0.84 0.33
C ARG A 1149 49.78 -1.37 -0.69
N ASN A 1150 50.83 -2.07 -0.25
CA ASN A 1150 51.94 -2.52 -1.08
C ASN A 1150 51.88 -4.02 -1.46
N ASP A 1151 50.92 -4.79 -0.93
CA ASP A 1151 50.69 -6.16 -1.41
C ASP A 1151 49.79 -6.09 -2.64
N SER A 1152 50.40 -6.23 -3.83
CA SER A 1152 49.68 -6.26 -5.10
C SER A 1152 48.64 -7.38 -5.11
N THR A 1153 47.36 -7.02 -5.01
CA THR A 1153 46.17 -7.77 -5.51
C THR A 1153 46.04 -9.24 -5.08
N SER A 1154 46.24 -9.57 -3.79
CA SER A 1154 45.80 -10.88 -3.26
C SER A 1154 44.36 -10.80 -2.71
N LEU A 1155 43.47 -11.68 -3.18
CA LEU A 1155 42.10 -11.78 -2.64
C LEU A 1155 42.08 -12.18 -1.15
N GLU A 1156 43.10 -12.90 -0.67
CA GLU A 1156 43.22 -13.22 0.76
C GLU A 1156 43.47 -11.96 1.59
N GLN A 1157 44.36 -11.09 1.12
CA GLN A 1157 44.63 -9.83 1.81
C GLN A 1157 43.43 -8.89 1.71
N PHE A 1158 42.74 -8.87 0.57
CA PHE A 1158 41.47 -8.16 0.43
C PHE A 1158 40.43 -8.62 1.46
N CYS A 1159 40.23 -9.94 1.61
CA CYS A 1159 39.33 -10.51 2.62
C CYS A 1159 39.69 -10.03 4.03
N LYS A 1160 40.97 -10.11 4.42
CA LYS A 1160 41.45 -9.67 5.74
C LYS A 1160 41.30 -8.16 5.95
N ASP A 1161 41.71 -7.33 5.00
CA ASP A 1161 41.72 -5.87 5.13
C ASP A 1161 40.30 -5.28 5.09
N THR A 1162 39.34 -5.94 4.43
CA THR A 1162 37.97 -5.43 4.25
C THR A 1162 36.91 -6.12 5.09
N VAL A 1163 37.30 -7.05 5.96
CA VAL A 1163 36.35 -7.81 6.77
C VAL A 1163 35.43 -6.91 7.57
N MET A 1164 34.15 -7.26 7.55
CA MET A 1164 33.08 -6.62 8.28
C MET A 1164 32.26 -7.69 9.01
N THR A 1165 31.46 -7.24 9.97
CA THR A 1165 30.42 -8.07 10.58
C THR A 1165 29.19 -8.12 9.68
N ILE A 1166 28.54 -9.29 9.56
CA ILE A 1166 27.15 -9.38 9.06
C ILE A 1166 26.12 -9.26 10.18
N TRP A 1167 26.56 -8.87 11.38
CA TRP A 1167 25.74 -8.75 12.59
C TRP A 1167 25.04 -10.06 12.99
N HIS A 1168 25.57 -11.21 12.56
CA HIS A 1168 25.07 -12.54 12.90
C HIS A 1168 25.91 -13.22 14.00
N TYR A 1169 26.50 -12.43 14.89
CA TYR A 1169 27.30 -12.94 15.99
C TYR A 1169 26.48 -13.78 16.98
N HIS A 1170 27.08 -14.83 17.50
CA HIS A 1170 26.46 -15.86 18.32
C HIS A 1170 27.48 -16.50 19.27
N GLY A 1171 27.00 -17.39 20.15
CA GLY A 1171 27.85 -18.07 21.13
C GLY A 1171 27.97 -17.33 22.48
N GLY A 1172 28.84 -17.82 23.35
CA GLY A 1172 29.02 -17.34 24.73
C GLY A 1172 28.22 -18.09 25.79
N CYS A 1173 27.14 -18.78 25.43
CA CYS A 1173 26.33 -19.65 26.31
C CYS A 1173 25.94 -20.97 25.62
N GLN A 1174 26.86 -21.54 24.85
CA GLN A 1174 26.66 -22.69 23.97
C GLN A 1174 25.96 -23.89 24.63
N VAL A 1175 25.07 -24.54 23.87
CA VAL A 1175 24.44 -25.82 24.27
C VAL A 1175 25.54 -26.89 24.44
N TYR A 1176 25.39 -27.73 25.46
CA TYR A 1176 26.36 -28.73 25.94
C TYR A 1176 27.64 -28.16 26.57
N LYS A 1177 27.77 -26.83 26.69
CA LYS A 1177 28.87 -26.17 27.40
C LYS A 1177 28.40 -25.39 28.62
N VAL A 1178 27.43 -24.48 28.42
CA VAL A 1178 26.87 -23.64 29.48
C VAL A 1178 25.44 -24.06 29.82
N VAL A 1179 24.67 -24.46 28.81
CA VAL A 1179 23.30 -24.96 28.97
C VAL A 1179 23.17 -26.40 28.46
N ASP A 1180 22.20 -27.14 29.00
CA ASP A 1180 21.83 -28.47 28.52
C ASP A 1180 20.95 -28.42 27.25
N GLN A 1181 20.51 -29.58 26.76
CA GLN A 1181 19.63 -29.70 25.58
C GLN A 1181 18.23 -29.10 25.79
N ASP A 1182 17.82 -28.89 27.05
CA ASP A 1182 16.60 -28.18 27.44
C ASP A 1182 16.87 -26.69 27.74
N TYR A 1183 18.07 -26.21 27.40
CA TYR A 1183 18.52 -24.83 27.58
C TYR A 1183 18.61 -24.39 29.06
N ARG A 1184 18.67 -25.34 30.00
CA ARG A 1184 18.88 -25.07 31.44
C ARG A 1184 20.36 -24.87 31.73
N VAL A 1185 20.69 -23.88 32.56
CA VAL A 1185 22.07 -23.58 32.93
C VAL A 1185 22.64 -24.70 33.81
N PHE A 1186 23.78 -25.27 33.41
CA PHE A 1186 24.40 -26.35 34.17
C PHE A 1186 24.69 -25.92 35.61
N GLY A 1187 24.30 -26.77 36.57
CA GLY A 1187 24.56 -26.55 37.99
C GLY A 1187 23.66 -25.53 38.68
N VAL A 1188 22.66 -24.96 37.99
CA VAL A 1188 21.74 -23.96 38.55
C VAL A 1188 20.29 -24.40 38.36
N ASP A 1189 19.49 -24.32 39.43
CA ASP A 1189 18.06 -24.59 39.36
C ASP A 1189 17.28 -23.33 38.92
N ASN A 1190 16.20 -23.52 38.16
CA ASN A 1190 15.25 -22.48 37.71
C ASN A 1190 15.85 -21.37 36.83
N LEU A 1191 16.89 -21.68 36.05
CA LEU A 1191 17.52 -20.74 35.13
C LEU A 1191 17.75 -21.35 33.75
N ARG A 1192 17.28 -20.67 32.70
CA ARG A 1192 17.54 -21.02 31.29
C ARG A 1192 18.17 -19.86 30.52
N VAL A 1193 18.83 -20.16 29.41
CA VAL A 1193 19.26 -19.17 28.42
C VAL A 1193 18.69 -19.57 27.06
N ILE A 1194 17.90 -18.70 26.42
CA ILE A 1194 17.22 -19.00 25.15
C ILE A 1194 17.33 -17.78 24.24
N ASP A 1195 18.39 -17.75 23.44
CA ASP A 1195 18.65 -16.77 22.37
C ASP A 1195 19.86 -17.23 21.53
N GLY A 1196 20.37 -16.38 20.63
CA GLY A 1196 21.53 -16.70 19.78
C GLY A 1196 22.85 -16.98 20.53
N SER A 1197 22.96 -16.70 21.83
CA SER A 1197 24.15 -17.04 22.63
C SER A 1197 24.36 -18.54 22.78
N THR A 1198 23.32 -19.35 22.56
CA THR A 1198 23.37 -20.80 22.74
C THR A 1198 23.78 -21.54 21.47
N PHE A 1199 23.96 -20.83 20.35
CA PHE A 1199 24.38 -21.45 19.09
C PHE A 1199 25.86 -21.77 19.07
N ASN A 1200 26.19 -22.93 18.50
CA ASN A 1200 27.57 -23.39 18.29
C ASN A 1200 28.10 -22.93 16.92
N TYR A 1201 27.21 -22.69 15.96
CA TYR A 1201 27.49 -22.16 14.64
C TYR A 1201 26.21 -21.52 14.06
N SER A 1202 26.34 -20.70 13.00
CA SER A 1202 25.20 -20.02 12.37
C SER A 1202 24.21 -21.02 11.74
N PRO A 1203 22.89 -20.89 11.95
CA PRO A 1203 21.87 -21.83 11.46
C PRO A 1203 21.68 -21.85 9.93
N GLY A 1204 22.32 -20.94 9.21
CA GLY A 1204 22.25 -20.81 7.76
C GLY A 1204 22.62 -19.40 7.33
N THR A 1205 21.90 -18.90 6.32
CA THR A 1205 22.12 -17.56 5.75
C THR A 1205 21.81 -16.43 6.73
N ASN A 1206 20.63 -16.44 7.37
CA ASN A 1206 20.23 -15.44 8.36
C ASN A 1206 19.60 -16.13 9.59
N PRO A 1207 20.01 -15.80 10.83
CA PRO A 1207 19.54 -16.48 12.02
C PRO A 1207 18.19 -15.98 12.55
N GLN A 1208 17.64 -14.85 12.07
CA GLN A 1208 16.51 -14.20 12.74
C GLN A 1208 15.27 -15.09 12.86
N ALA A 1209 14.95 -15.84 11.79
CA ALA A 1209 13.81 -16.74 11.77
C ALA A 1209 14.01 -17.86 12.79
N THR A 1210 15.21 -18.43 12.83
CA THR A 1210 15.57 -19.51 13.74
C THR A 1210 15.52 -19.06 15.20
N VAL A 1211 15.93 -17.83 15.50
CA VAL A 1211 15.90 -17.29 16.87
C VAL A 1211 14.45 -16.99 17.31
N MET A 1212 13.60 -16.47 16.42
CA MET A 1212 12.16 -16.29 16.71
C MET A 1212 11.46 -17.65 16.90
N MET A 1213 11.73 -18.59 16.00
CA MET A 1213 11.23 -19.96 16.07
C MET A 1213 11.66 -20.64 17.38
N LEU A 1214 12.92 -20.49 17.79
CA LEU A 1214 13.44 -21.07 19.04
C LEU A 1214 12.68 -20.55 20.27
N GLY A 1215 12.39 -19.25 20.33
CA GLY A 1215 11.60 -18.66 21.42
C GLY A 1215 10.20 -19.29 21.51
N ARG A 1216 9.51 -19.42 20.38
CA ARG A 1216 8.19 -20.07 20.29
C ARG A 1216 8.28 -21.57 20.64
N TYR A 1217 9.21 -22.29 20.03
CA TYR A 1217 9.43 -23.73 20.21
C TYR A 1217 9.66 -24.07 21.69
N MET A 1218 10.57 -23.33 22.34
CA MET A 1218 10.86 -23.56 23.74
C MET A 1218 9.72 -23.14 24.65
N GLY A 1219 8.99 -22.07 24.31
CA GLY A 1219 7.75 -21.72 25.01
C GLY A 1219 6.75 -22.87 25.02
N VAL A 1220 6.47 -23.48 23.87
CA VAL A 1220 5.55 -24.63 23.77
C VAL A 1220 6.08 -25.83 24.55
N LYS A 1221 7.37 -26.13 24.42
CA LYS A 1221 8.00 -27.23 25.14
C LYS A 1221 7.88 -27.07 26.66
N ILE A 1222 8.14 -25.87 27.18
CA ILE A 1222 8.02 -25.54 28.61
C ILE A 1222 6.57 -25.67 29.08
N LEU A 1223 5.59 -25.18 28.31
CA LEU A 1223 4.17 -25.34 28.64
C LEU A 1223 3.78 -26.83 28.72
N ASN A 1224 4.19 -27.63 27.73
CA ASN A 1224 3.89 -29.06 27.70
C ASN A 1224 4.55 -29.83 28.86
N GLU A 1225 5.82 -29.54 29.16
CA GLU A 1225 6.53 -30.10 30.32
C GLU A 1225 5.81 -29.80 31.64
N ARG A 1226 5.19 -28.63 31.72
CA ARG A 1226 4.49 -28.16 32.92
C ARG A 1226 3.10 -28.79 33.05
N LEU A 1227 2.30 -28.74 31.99
CA LEU A 1227 0.98 -29.37 31.93
C LEU A 1227 1.05 -30.88 32.21
N ALA A 1228 2.02 -31.58 31.61
CA ALA A 1228 2.21 -33.01 31.89
C ALA A 1228 2.52 -33.30 33.37
N SER A 1229 3.22 -32.39 34.05
CA SER A 1229 3.54 -32.53 35.47
C SER A 1229 2.44 -32.07 36.42
N GLU A 1230 1.54 -31.20 35.96
CA GLU A 1230 0.33 -30.82 36.68
C GLU A 1230 -0.74 -31.90 36.54
N SER A 1231 -0.83 -32.59 35.40
CA SER A 1231 -1.73 -33.74 35.20
C SER A 1231 -1.26 -35.03 35.88
N SER A 1232 0.03 -35.15 36.20
CA SER A 1232 0.58 -36.31 36.91
C SER A 1232 0.51 -36.19 38.44
N LYS A 1233 0.07 -35.03 38.95
CA LYS A 1233 -0.19 -34.76 40.36
C LYS A 1233 -1.69 -34.79 40.59
#